data_AF-A0A517N148-F1
#
_entry.id   AF-A0A517N148-F1
#
_cell.length_a   1.000
_cell.length_b   1.000
_cell.length_c   1.000
_cell.angle_alpha   90.00
_cell.angle_beta   90.00
_cell.angle_gamma   90.00
#
_symmetry.space_group_name_H-M   'P 1'
#
loop_
_entity.id
_entity.type
_entity.pdbx_description
1 polymer ?
#
loop_
_entity_poly.entity_id
_entity_poly.type
_entity_poly.pdbx_seq_one_letter_code
_entity_poly.pdbx_strand_id
1 'polypeptide(L)'
;MPSGQLFLRLLTAIALSTSSLGAQAQLRIVSYNTLNNPQNVTDDSNFSTIFSAIGNTLANGFSKRVDVVTFQEQSRLGTSNTAERMAGLLNSIYGVSTYEPVISSDFADRLGFVYDSASVSFLGQSEISTAGPRPTLRGQFQPIGYTDPSTEFYVYSSHFSSSGGSSIRAAEGQSLSDDALTLGAGANFVFTGDFNFGSHEQGYTNLLVTSNDPLDLPSWPNTASESIHHTQSTRIASQGDSGATGGLDDRFDLQLVSDNLLDGEGLSYIGPTSTGLSGLAHSYAAFGNDGVSYNQAINNTYVGRSQSASVLDALHDFSDHLPVVADYQLPAVLGAQLASMPGNVPQGATINVDVLVQNVANVVAAAGADELDYSISVSGDLFGSASGTGFALAGANSHSIGLDTSMTGTKSGVITVTTSSQGAANALVNIPVSFTVGQVNSVPFLAKDDFDNPMGLISFVQSPLPGAFTSPASGFEEYQVGVSSTIPFQLVDETNAGISNDARGIVDAAIKTDGWFGISDTVNNDNPSGTASATWEFDIAGATGLSVSIDFAAMGDFEESSDFFNFTYSIDGGPEQALFTSSVDEAVDDAVYTLASGAVKMLDDPLSMENNSGDLLQLTNVFQTLTSALGADGDVLTLSLLAGTNGQEEAFAFDNIEVSGITIIVGADDADFNGDNMVDGEDFLIWQQGLEAGATLAQGDANGDGTVDGLDLDIWQLQYGDVQATSVQSVPEPSTLVLFGLTAILASGCSGRRLRSSH
;
A
#
# COMPACT_ATOMS: atom_id res chain seq x y z
N MET A 1 30.34 17.48 -14.23
CA MET A 1 30.27 16.23 -15.01
C MET A 1 30.98 15.12 -14.25
N PRO A 2 30.47 13.88 -14.26
CA PRO A 2 29.12 13.45 -13.85
C PRO A 2 29.24 12.36 -12.75
N SER A 3 28.23 12.00 -11.97
CA SER A 3 27.09 11.10 -12.28
C SER A 3 26.49 10.69 -10.91
N GLY A 4 25.22 10.48 -10.64
CA GLY A 4 24.00 10.27 -11.43
C GLY A 4 23.04 9.46 -10.55
N GLN A 5 21.77 9.89 -10.47
CA GLN A 5 20.54 9.16 -10.12
C GLN A 5 20.50 8.19 -8.93
N LEU A 6 19.61 8.47 -7.96
CA LEU A 6 18.36 7.71 -7.75
C LEU A 6 17.51 8.41 -6.68
N PHE A 7 16.42 9.07 -7.07
CA PHE A 7 15.37 9.49 -6.13
C PHE A 7 14.47 8.28 -5.86
N LEU A 8 14.60 7.71 -4.67
CA LEU A 8 13.78 6.61 -4.19
C LEU A 8 12.47 7.20 -3.62
N ARG A 9 11.34 6.94 -4.29
CA ARG A 9 10.01 7.28 -3.78
C ARG A 9 9.72 6.44 -2.54
N LEU A 10 9.57 7.08 -1.39
CA LEU A 10 9.25 6.46 -0.12
C LEU A 10 7.73 6.22 -0.07
N LEU A 11 7.28 4.98 -0.33
CA LEU A 11 5.94 4.56 0.07
C LEU A 11 5.93 4.39 1.59
N THR A 12 5.07 5.15 2.27
CA THR A 12 4.84 5.08 3.71
C THR A 12 4.16 3.75 4.06
N ALA A 13 4.94 2.72 4.35
CA ALA A 13 4.45 1.50 5.00
C ALA A 13 4.15 1.81 6.48
N ILE A 14 2.88 1.79 6.86
CA ILE A 14 2.48 1.83 8.27
C ILE A 14 3.02 0.57 8.95
N ALA A 15 4.07 0.73 9.74
CA ALA A 15 4.62 -0.33 10.58
C ALA A 15 3.67 -0.59 11.76
N LEU A 16 2.81 -1.60 11.63
CA LEU A 16 2.20 -2.25 12.79
C LEU A 16 3.27 -3.09 13.49
N SER A 17 3.82 -2.57 14.58
CA SER A 17 4.62 -3.36 15.51
C SER A 17 3.70 -4.19 16.42
N THR A 18 3.50 -5.47 16.08
CA THR A 18 3.22 -6.52 17.06
C THR A 18 3.96 -7.79 16.64
N SER A 19 4.96 -8.16 17.44
CA SER A 19 5.66 -9.43 17.39
C SER A 19 4.73 -10.59 17.76
N SER A 20 4.23 -11.29 16.75
CA SER A 20 3.93 -12.71 16.78
C SER A 20 4.32 -13.26 15.41
N LEU A 21 5.29 -14.18 15.34
CA LEU A 21 5.60 -14.87 14.09
C LEU A 21 4.34 -15.65 13.67
N GLY A 22 3.58 -15.07 12.72
CA GLY A 22 2.44 -15.75 12.10
C GLY A 22 2.92 -17.01 11.38
N ALA A 23 2.06 -18.02 11.32
CA ALA A 23 2.36 -19.21 10.54
C ALA A 23 2.67 -18.84 9.09
N GLN A 24 3.80 -19.36 8.62
CA GLN A 24 4.25 -19.18 7.25
C GLN A 24 3.51 -20.17 6.37
N ALA A 25 3.05 -19.73 5.21
CA ALA A 25 2.12 -20.41 4.32
C ALA A 25 2.76 -21.59 3.54
N GLN A 26 3.60 -22.38 4.19
CA GLN A 26 4.20 -23.62 3.67
C GLN A 26 4.15 -24.64 4.82
N LEU A 27 4.01 -25.94 4.55
CA LEU A 27 3.93 -26.97 5.60
C LEU A 27 5.18 -27.84 5.62
N ARG A 28 5.60 -28.25 6.80
CA ARG A 28 6.64 -29.24 7.07
C ARG A 28 6.02 -30.39 7.86
N ILE A 29 5.99 -31.57 7.24
CA ILE A 29 5.50 -32.80 7.86
C ILE A 29 6.70 -33.71 8.16
N VAL A 30 6.74 -34.23 9.39
CA VAL A 30 7.79 -35.15 9.83
C VAL A 30 7.16 -36.46 10.29
N SER A 31 7.72 -37.59 9.89
CA SER A 31 7.39 -38.91 10.42
C SER A 31 8.55 -39.44 11.24
N TYR A 32 8.30 -39.94 12.44
CA TYR A 32 9.37 -40.49 13.27
C TYR A 32 8.91 -41.64 14.18
N ASN A 33 9.46 -42.85 13.96
CA ASN A 33 9.38 -43.92 14.95
C ASN A 33 10.37 -43.62 16.08
N THR A 34 9.86 -43.43 17.30
CA THR A 34 10.66 -42.93 18.42
C THR A 34 11.14 -44.04 19.36
N LEU A 35 10.92 -45.32 19.06
CA LEU A 35 11.34 -46.44 19.91
C LEU A 35 10.90 -46.24 21.37
N ASN A 36 9.63 -45.87 21.59
CA ASN A 36 9.08 -45.54 22.91
C ASN A 36 9.64 -44.29 23.61
N ASN A 37 10.55 -43.52 23.02
CA ASN A 37 11.07 -42.28 23.59
C ASN A 37 10.15 -41.06 23.32
N PRO A 38 10.25 -39.99 24.14
CA PRO A 38 11.15 -39.79 25.29
C PRO A 38 10.62 -40.34 26.63
N GLN A 39 11.45 -41.13 27.32
CA GLN A 39 11.17 -41.71 28.64
C GLN A 39 11.82 -40.92 29.79
N ASN A 40 12.96 -40.27 29.54
CA ASN A 40 13.77 -39.58 30.56
C ASN A 40 14.35 -38.26 30.04
N VAL A 41 15.13 -37.55 30.87
CA VAL A 41 15.66 -36.21 30.54
C VAL A 41 16.76 -36.23 29.47
N THR A 42 17.46 -37.35 29.30
CA THR A 42 18.42 -37.53 28.21
C THR A 42 17.67 -37.59 26.88
N ASP A 43 16.58 -38.35 26.83
CA ASP A 43 15.76 -38.46 25.62
C ASP A 43 15.12 -37.11 25.27
N ASP A 44 14.71 -36.31 26.26
CA ASP A 44 14.24 -34.94 26.04
C ASP A 44 15.29 -34.07 25.35
N SER A 45 16.55 -34.19 25.81
CA SER A 45 17.68 -33.45 25.24
C SER A 45 17.99 -33.91 23.81
N ASN A 46 17.92 -35.20 23.54
CA ASN A 46 18.13 -35.75 22.21
C ASN A 46 17.02 -35.29 21.25
N PHE A 47 15.75 -35.45 21.65
CA PHE A 47 14.61 -34.95 20.88
C PHE A 47 14.74 -33.46 20.59
N SER A 48 15.08 -32.66 21.60
CA SER A 48 15.23 -31.21 21.45
C SER A 48 16.37 -30.85 20.49
N THR A 49 17.48 -31.58 20.54
CA THR A 49 18.61 -31.40 19.62
C THR A 49 18.21 -31.73 18.18
N ILE A 50 17.51 -32.85 17.97
CA ILE A 50 17.04 -33.29 16.65
C ILE A 50 16.06 -32.27 16.07
N PHE A 51 15.00 -31.92 16.80
CA PHE A 51 13.95 -31.05 16.27
C PHE A 51 14.40 -29.59 16.13
N SER A 52 15.35 -29.13 16.96
CA SER A 52 16.02 -27.84 16.72
C SER A 52 16.82 -27.87 15.41
N ALA A 53 17.52 -28.97 15.11
CA ALA A 53 18.28 -29.11 13.87
C ALA A 53 17.38 -29.21 12.64
N ILE A 54 16.27 -29.94 12.71
CA ILE A 54 15.24 -29.98 11.66
C ILE A 54 14.71 -28.56 11.41
N GLY A 55 14.36 -27.83 12.48
CA GLY A 55 13.85 -26.46 12.40
C GLY A 55 14.81 -25.46 11.76
N ASN A 56 16.12 -25.68 11.95
CA ASN A 56 17.21 -24.81 11.50
C ASN A 56 17.85 -25.23 10.17
N THR A 57 17.42 -26.34 9.58
CA THR A 57 17.94 -26.80 8.28
C THR A 57 17.27 -26.02 7.15
N LEU A 58 18.10 -25.30 6.39
CA LEU A 58 17.71 -24.61 5.17
C LEU A 58 17.48 -25.64 4.04
N ALA A 59 16.23 -25.80 3.62
CA ALA A 59 15.81 -26.63 2.49
C ALA A 59 14.87 -25.82 1.59
N ASN A 60 15.02 -25.93 0.27
CA ASN A 60 14.17 -25.26 -0.73
C ASN A 60 13.99 -23.75 -0.50
N GLY A 61 15.04 -23.08 0.00
CA GLY A 61 15.06 -21.63 0.23
C GLY A 61 14.54 -21.18 1.59
N PHE A 62 14.12 -22.08 2.49
CA PHE A 62 13.65 -21.71 3.82
C PHE A 62 14.09 -22.67 4.94
N SER A 63 14.08 -22.17 6.17
CA SER A 63 14.28 -22.93 7.40
C SER A 63 13.10 -22.63 8.31
N LYS A 64 12.37 -23.65 8.75
CA LYS A 64 11.21 -23.45 9.62
C LYS A 64 11.00 -24.61 10.60
N ARG A 65 10.34 -24.30 11.72
CA ARG A 65 9.83 -25.31 12.65
C ARG A 65 8.80 -26.22 11.98
N VAL A 66 8.63 -27.41 12.52
CA VAL A 66 7.71 -28.42 12.01
C VAL A 66 6.25 -28.04 12.25
N ASP A 67 5.35 -28.36 11.32
CA ASP A 67 3.91 -28.07 11.48
C ASP A 67 3.14 -29.29 11.97
N VAL A 68 3.44 -30.48 11.42
CA VAL A 68 2.83 -31.75 11.83
C VAL A 68 3.91 -32.80 11.97
N VAL A 69 3.94 -33.49 13.09
CA VAL A 69 4.78 -34.65 13.33
C VAL A 69 3.90 -35.87 13.56
N THR A 70 4.14 -36.95 12.83
CA THR A 70 3.57 -38.26 13.12
C THR A 70 4.56 -39.10 13.89
N PHE A 71 4.06 -39.82 14.89
CA PHE A 71 4.87 -40.63 15.76
C PHE A 71 4.37 -42.06 15.82
N GLN A 72 5.31 -42.99 15.81
CA GLN A 72 5.12 -44.42 16.05
C GLN A 72 5.80 -44.82 17.35
N GLU A 73 5.36 -45.93 17.96
CA GLU A 73 5.88 -46.43 19.25
C GLU A 73 5.72 -45.42 20.39
N GLN A 74 4.51 -44.94 20.62
CA GLN A 74 4.21 -44.02 21.71
C GLN A 74 3.82 -44.78 22.98
N SER A 75 4.28 -44.25 24.13
CA SER A 75 4.18 -44.92 25.43
C SER A 75 3.48 -44.05 26.47
N ARG A 76 2.85 -44.69 27.46
CA ARG A 76 2.29 -43.99 28.63
C ARG A 76 3.40 -43.60 29.61
N LEU A 77 3.31 -42.39 30.16
CA LEU A 77 4.19 -41.82 31.18
C LEU A 77 3.36 -41.42 32.40
N GLY A 78 3.04 -42.39 33.26
CA GLY A 78 2.17 -42.14 34.41
C GLY A 78 0.77 -41.67 33.98
N THR A 79 0.44 -40.40 34.25
CA THR A 79 -0.83 -39.77 33.83
C THR A 79 -0.76 -39.07 32.47
N SER A 80 0.42 -39.03 31.83
CA SER A 80 0.67 -38.42 30.53
C SER A 80 1.16 -39.47 29.53
N ASN A 81 1.68 -39.05 28.38
CA ASN A 81 2.27 -39.91 27.36
C ASN A 81 3.43 -39.21 26.63
N THR A 82 4.18 -39.97 25.84
CA THR A 82 5.34 -39.46 25.10
C THR A 82 4.99 -38.37 24.10
N ALA A 83 3.82 -38.43 23.44
CA ALA A 83 3.37 -37.39 22.51
C ALA A 83 3.08 -36.05 23.21
N GLU A 84 2.39 -36.08 24.36
CA GLU A 84 2.17 -34.90 25.21
C GLU A 84 3.50 -34.29 25.69
N ARG A 85 4.47 -35.14 26.07
CA ARG A 85 5.80 -34.69 26.44
C ARG A 85 6.54 -34.03 25.27
N MET A 86 6.47 -34.61 24.08
CA MET A 86 7.09 -34.05 22.86
C MET A 86 6.44 -32.72 22.43
N ALA A 87 5.13 -32.56 22.57
CA ALA A 87 4.46 -31.27 22.38
C ALA A 87 5.00 -30.20 23.34
N GLY A 88 5.17 -30.54 24.62
CA GLY A 88 5.82 -29.66 25.61
C GLY A 88 7.26 -29.28 25.24
N LEU A 89 8.04 -30.25 24.73
CA LEU A 89 9.41 -29.99 24.27
C LEU A 89 9.44 -29.07 23.05
N LEU A 90 8.60 -29.30 22.03
CA LEU A 90 8.50 -28.43 20.85
C LEU A 90 8.10 -27.01 21.24
N ASN A 91 7.10 -26.86 22.11
CA ASN A 91 6.73 -25.57 22.71
C ASN A 91 7.93 -24.89 23.38
N SER A 92 8.74 -25.64 24.16
CA SER A 92 9.94 -25.11 24.81
C SER A 92 11.05 -24.74 23.84
N ILE A 93 11.31 -25.54 22.79
CA ILE A 93 12.35 -25.28 21.78
C ILE A 93 12.09 -23.97 21.06
N TYR A 94 10.83 -23.71 20.70
CA TYR A 94 10.45 -22.57 19.88
C TYR A 94 9.88 -21.39 20.68
N GLY A 95 9.77 -21.51 22.01
CA GLY A 95 9.22 -20.45 22.87
C GLY A 95 7.75 -20.13 22.59
N VAL A 96 6.96 -21.15 22.25
CA VAL A 96 5.52 -21.04 21.93
C VAL A 96 4.69 -21.94 22.84
N SER A 97 3.37 -21.87 22.69
CA SER A 97 2.40 -22.72 23.40
C SER A 97 1.35 -23.29 22.46
N THR A 98 1.71 -23.51 21.19
CA THR A 98 0.80 -23.83 20.10
C THR A 98 0.92 -25.28 19.64
N TYR A 99 1.97 -26.01 20.05
CA TYR A 99 2.07 -27.44 19.76
C TYR A 99 1.12 -28.24 20.65
N GLU A 100 0.25 -29.01 20.00
CA GLU A 100 -0.80 -29.82 20.62
C GLU A 100 -0.63 -31.30 20.24
N PRO A 101 -0.76 -32.23 21.21
CA PRO A 101 -0.65 -33.65 20.98
C PRO A 101 -2.00 -34.29 20.62
N VAL A 102 -1.95 -35.30 19.77
CA VAL A 102 -3.08 -36.16 19.41
C VAL A 102 -2.61 -37.61 19.54
N ILE A 103 -3.41 -38.48 20.14
CA ILE A 103 -2.98 -39.86 20.40
C ILE A 103 -4.08 -40.87 20.12
N SER A 104 -3.69 -42.02 19.61
CA SER A 104 -4.57 -43.16 19.38
C SER A 104 -5.12 -43.73 20.70
N SER A 105 -6.06 -44.66 20.57
CA SER A 105 -6.54 -45.52 21.65
C SER A 105 -5.40 -46.30 22.31
N ASP A 106 -5.69 -46.88 23.47
CA ASP A 106 -4.67 -47.46 24.33
C ASP A 106 -4.31 -48.89 23.92
N PHE A 107 -3.15 -49.04 23.25
CA PHE A 107 -2.53 -50.31 22.87
C PHE A 107 -1.01 -50.23 23.07
N ALA A 108 -0.27 -51.33 22.88
CA ALA A 108 1.20 -51.30 22.95
C ALA A 108 1.77 -50.58 21.72
N ASP A 109 2.77 -49.73 21.92
CA ASP A 109 3.42 -48.91 20.88
C ASP A 109 2.41 -48.07 20.08
N ARG A 110 1.79 -47.12 20.78
CA ARG A 110 0.69 -46.28 20.30
C ARG A 110 1.14 -45.41 19.13
N LEU A 111 0.17 -44.87 18.41
CA LEU A 111 0.41 -43.90 17.34
C LEU A 111 -0.06 -42.53 17.81
N GLY A 112 0.58 -41.47 17.33
CA GLY A 112 0.18 -40.12 17.67
C GLY A 112 0.64 -39.08 16.67
N PHE A 113 0.17 -37.87 16.91
CA PHE A 113 0.64 -36.66 16.27
C PHE A 113 1.05 -35.63 17.30
N VAL A 114 1.92 -34.72 16.89
CA VAL A 114 2.00 -33.39 17.48
C VAL A 114 1.92 -32.39 16.34
N TYR A 115 1.05 -31.38 16.47
CA TYR A 115 0.87 -30.37 15.43
C TYR A 115 0.92 -28.96 16.02
N ASP A 116 1.33 -27.99 15.22
CA ASP A 116 1.33 -26.57 15.58
C ASP A 116 -0.01 -25.92 15.24
N SER A 117 -0.82 -25.65 16.26
CA SER A 117 -2.13 -24.99 16.12
C SER A 117 -2.05 -23.56 15.59
N ALA A 118 -0.85 -22.95 15.54
CA ALA A 118 -0.65 -21.67 14.86
C ALA A 118 -0.68 -21.81 13.33
N SER A 119 -0.32 -22.96 12.78
CA SER A 119 -0.21 -23.19 11.33
C SER A 119 -1.29 -24.07 10.73
N VAL A 120 -1.82 -25.03 11.51
CA VAL A 120 -2.91 -25.90 11.05
C VAL A 120 -4.00 -26.04 12.10
N SER A 121 -5.25 -26.02 11.65
CA SER A 121 -6.41 -26.44 12.42
C SER A 121 -6.53 -27.96 12.40
N PHE A 122 -6.77 -28.57 13.57
CA PHE A 122 -7.11 -29.99 13.67
C PHE A 122 -8.63 -30.16 13.61
N LEU A 123 -9.11 -30.86 12.58
CA LEU A 123 -10.55 -31.02 12.33
C LEU A 123 -11.09 -32.34 12.91
N GLY A 124 -10.23 -33.36 13.06
CA GLY A 124 -10.61 -34.62 13.66
C GLY A 124 -9.61 -35.75 13.42
N GLN A 125 -9.90 -36.92 14.00
CA GLN A 125 -9.12 -38.14 13.78
C GLN A 125 -10.00 -39.36 13.53
N SER A 126 -9.41 -40.42 12.97
CA SER A 126 -10.00 -41.74 12.82
C SER A 126 -8.96 -42.83 13.02
N GLU A 127 -9.35 -43.95 13.62
CA GLU A 127 -8.51 -45.15 13.72
C GLU A 127 -8.94 -46.16 12.67
N ILE A 128 -8.05 -46.42 11.72
CA ILE A 128 -8.27 -47.31 10.60
C ILE A 128 -7.83 -48.71 11.02
N SER A 129 -8.81 -49.62 11.14
CA SER A 129 -8.51 -51.02 11.45
C SER A 129 -7.70 -51.64 10.32
N THR A 130 -6.58 -52.28 10.67
CA THR A 130 -5.71 -52.96 9.71
C THR A 130 -5.64 -54.47 10.04
N ALA A 131 -5.03 -55.25 9.16
CA ALA A 131 -4.76 -56.67 9.42
C ALA A 131 -3.64 -56.90 10.44
N GLY A 132 -2.88 -55.86 10.78
CA GLY A 132 -1.78 -55.90 11.73
C GLY A 132 -2.24 -55.82 13.19
N PRO A 133 -1.29 -55.77 14.12
CA PRO A 133 -1.60 -55.73 15.55
C PRO A 133 -2.18 -54.38 16.00
N ARG A 134 -2.13 -53.33 15.17
CA ARG A 134 -2.42 -51.94 15.55
C ARG A 134 -3.21 -51.24 14.44
N PRO A 135 -4.24 -50.45 14.77
CA PRO A 135 -4.87 -49.57 13.79
C PRO A 135 -3.92 -48.42 13.41
N THR A 136 -4.01 -47.95 12.16
CA THR A 136 -3.38 -46.70 11.73
C THR A 136 -4.21 -45.52 12.23
N LEU A 137 -3.57 -44.45 12.69
CA LEU A 137 -4.25 -43.22 13.10
C LEU A 137 -4.22 -42.21 11.93
N ARG A 138 -5.39 -41.74 11.50
CA ARG A 138 -5.53 -40.67 10.49
C ARG A 138 -5.98 -39.39 11.17
N GLY A 139 -5.22 -38.30 11.01
CA GLY A 139 -5.62 -36.94 11.40
C GLY A 139 -6.08 -36.14 10.19
N GLN A 140 -7.07 -35.27 10.36
CA GLN A 140 -7.56 -34.32 9.36
C GLN A 140 -7.19 -32.90 9.80
N PHE A 141 -6.59 -32.15 8.88
CA PHE A 141 -6.05 -30.82 9.13
C PHE A 141 -6.46 -29.83 8.03
N GLN A 142 -6.45 -28.55 8.37
CA GLN A 142 -6.62 -27.46 7.41
C GLN A 142 -5.63 -26.32 7.74
N PRO A 143 -4.89 -25.78 6.76
CA PRO A 143 -3.99 -24.66 7.01
C PRO A 143 -4.72 -23.42 7.55
N ILE A 144 -4.13 -22.76 8.55
CA ILE A 144 -4.68 -21.52 9.11
C ILE A 144 -4.69 -20.42 8.04
N GLY A 145 -5.81 -19.73 7.90
CA GLY A 145 -6.02 -18.68 6.89
C GLY A 145 -6.72 -19.16 5.62
N TYR A 146 -6.95 -20.47 5.48
CA TYR A 146 -7.67 -21.07 4.35
C TYR A 146 -8.99 -21.66 4.86
N THR A 147 -10.07 -21.44 4.11
CA THR A 147 -11.42 -21.92 4.46
C THR A 147 -12.03 -22.83 3.39
N ASP A 148 -11.39 -22.94 2.22
CA ASP A 148 -11.87 -23.80 1.15
C ASP A 148 -11.60 -25.28 1.53
N PRO A 149 -12.60 -26.19 1.48
CA PRO A 149 -12.41 -27.59 1.82
C PRO A 149 -11.36 -28.32 0.97
N SER A 150 -11.04 -27.84 -0.24
CA SER A 150 -9.97 -28.41 -1.07
C SER A 150 -8.57 -28.21 -0.47
N THR A 151 -8.43 -27.33 0.51
CA THR A 151 -7.17 -27.12 1.27
C THR A 151 -7.03 -28.04 2.48
N GLU A 152 -8.06 -28.82 2.79
CA GLU A 152 -7.97 -29.84 3.83
C GLU A 152 -7.03 -30.97 3.38
N PHE A 153 -6.32 -31.54 4.34
CA PHE A 153 -5.43 -32.67 4.11
C PHE A 153 -5.45 -33.68 5.26
N TYR A 154 -5.13 -34.91 4.93
CA TYR A 154 -5.14 -36.03 5.86
C TYR A 154 -3.73 -36.58 6.04
N VAL A 155 -3.31 -36.81 7.27
CA VAL A 155 -2.02 -37.42 7.57
C VAL A 155 -2.25 -38.72 8.33
N TYR A 156 -1.69 -39.82 7.85
CA TYR A 156 -1.80 -41.12 8.46
C TYR A 156 -0.49 -41.45 9.18
N SER A 157 -0.55 -41.77 10.48
CA SER A 157 0.56 -42.38 11.21
C SER A 157 0.36 -43.89 11.26
N SER A 158 1.27 -44.65 10.64
CA SER A 158 1.19 -46.10 10.51
C SER A 158 2.40 -46.79 11.14
N HIS A 159 2.19 -47.97 11.71
CA HIS A 159 3.27 -48.85 12.16
C HIS A 159 2.90 -50.29 11.80
N PHE A 160 3.40 -50.75 10.66
CA PHE A 160 3.05 -52.07 10.10
C PHE A 160 3.77 -53.20 10.82
N SER A 161 3.25 -54.42 10.67
CA SER A 161 3.79 -55.57 11.37
C SER A 161 5.22 -55.93 10.93
N SER A 162 6.16 -55.85 11.88
CA SER A 162 7.53 -56.35 11.73
C SER A 162 7.61 -57.88 11.77
N SER A 163 6.74 -58.54 12.54
CA SER A 163 6.76 -60.00 12.77
C SER A 163 5.71 -60.79 11.99
N GLY A 164 4.73 -60.11 11.36
CA GLY A 164 3.57 -60.73 10.70
C GLY A 164 3.85 -61.30 9.30
N GLY A 165 5.02 -61.00 8.73
CA GLY A 165 5.40 -61.37 7.37
C GLY A 165 4.70 -60.54 6.29
N SER A 166 5.19 -60.64 5.07
CA SER A 166 4.79 -59.78 3.93
C SER A 166 3.30 -59.87 3.56
N SER A 167 2.61 -60.98 3.86
CA SER A 167 1.17 -61.11 3.61
C SER A 167 0.31 -60.26 4.54
N ILE A 168 0.74 -60.07 5.80
CA ILE A 168 0.03 -59.17 6.73
C ILE A 168 0.22 -57.73 6.27
N ARG A 169 1.45 -57.33 5.96
CA ARG A 169 1.75 -55.99 5.43
C ARG A 169 1.04 -55.69 4.12
N ALA A 170 0.86 -56.69 3.26
CA ALA A 170 0.04 -56.56 2.05
C ALA A 170 -1.41 -56.19 2.38
N ALA A 171 -2.01 -56.86 3.37
CA ALA A 171 -3.36 -56.57 3.82
C ALA A 171 -3.47 -55.21 4.55
N GLU A 172 -2.46 -54.83 5.35
CA GLU A 172 -2.38 -53.50 5.97
C GLU A 172 -2.33 -52.38 4.91
N GLY A 173 -1.49 -52.54 3.88
CA GLY A 173 -1.42 -51.60 2.76
C GLY A 173 -2.73 -51.49 1.98
N GLN A 174 -3.43 -52.61 1.79
CA GLN A 174 -4.76 -52.61 1.17
C GLN A 174 -5.79 -51.85 2.03
N SER A 175 -5.79 -52.05 3.35
CA SER A 175 -6.71 -51.34 4.26
C SER A 175 -6.54 -49.82 4.21
N LEU A 176 -5.30 -49.34 4.07
CA LEU A 176 -5.04 -47.90 3.95
C LEU A 176 -5.50 -47.32 2.61
N SER A 177 -5.21 -48.00 1.50
CA SER A 177 -5.72 -47.58 0.19
C SER A 177 -7.25 -47.62 0.13
N ASP A 178 -7.88 -48.64 0.70
CA ASP A 178 -9.35 -48.73 0.77
C ASP A 178 -9.95 -47.56 1.57
N ASP A 179 -9.33 -47.18 2.69
CA ASP A 179 -9.75 -46.02 3.48
C ASP A 179 -9.54 -44.69 2.75
N ALA A 180 -8.38 -44.49 2.11
CA ALA A 180 -8.11 -43.27 1.35
C ALA A 180 -9.10 -43.06 0.20
N LEU A 181 -9.53 -44.13 -0.47
CA LEU A 181 -10.60 -44.05 -1.49
C LEU A 181 -11.94 -43.54 -0.95
N THR A 182 -12.20 -43.68 0.36
CA THR A 182 -13.43 -43.15 0.99
C THR A 182 -13.41 -41.64 1.18
N LEU A 183 -12.24 -41.00 1.14
CA LEU A 183 -12.09 -39.54 1.23
C LEU A 183 -12.60 -38.83 -0.03
N GLY A 184 -12.71 -39.56 -1.14
CA GLY A 184 -13.16 -39.04 -2.43
C GLY A 184 -12.02 -38.64 -3.36
N ALA A 185 -12.34 -38.51 -4.65
CA ALA A 185 -11.39 -38.00 -5.64
C ALA A 185 -11.05 -36.53 -5.33
N GLY A 186 -9.78 -36.17 -5.41
CA GLY A 186 -9.32 -34.81 -5.07
C GLY A 186 -8.88 -34.64 -3.61
N ALA A 187 -8.95 -35.68 -2.76
CA ALA A 187 -8.44 -35.58 -1.39
C ALA A 187 -6.91 -35.48 -1.34
N ASN A 188 -6.40 -34.57 -0.50
CA ASN A 188 -4.98 -34.46 -0.19
C ASN A 188 -4.65 -35.36 0.97
N PHE A 189 -3.77 -36.35 0.81
CA PHE A 189 -3.35 -37.15 1.94
C PHE A 189 -1.92 -37.64 1.85
N VAL A 190 -1.36 -37.93 3.03
CA VAL A 190 -0.01 -38.44 3.20
C VAL A 190 -0.03 -39.68 4.08
N PHE A 191 0.42 -40.81 3.54
CA PHE A 191 0.74 -42.00 4.34
C PHE A 191 2.12 -41.87 4.93
N THR A 192 2.21 -41.86 6.26
CA THR A 192 3.49 -41.76 6.97
C THR A 192 3.66 -42.92 7.95
N GLY A 193 4.92 -43.22 8.28
CA GLY A 193 5.29 -44.08 9.39
C GLY A 193 6.27 -45.19 9.02
N ASP A 194 6.46 -46.11 9.96
CA ASP A 194 7.30 -47.30 9.80
C ASP A 194 6.47 -48.44 9.20
N PHE A 195 6.75 -48.75 7.94
CA PHE A 195 6.01 -49.77 7.21
C PHE A 195 6.65 -51.16 7.24
N ASN A 196 7.86 -51.31 7.78
CA ASN A 196 8.57 -52.59 7.89
C ASN A 196 8.63 -53.41 6.57
N PHE A 197 8.60 -52.75 5.40
CA PHE A 197 8.64 -53.42 4.08
C PHE A 197 9.71 -52.86 3.14
N GLY A 198 10.12 -53.67 2.15
CA GLY A 198 10.90 -53.22 0.99
C GLY A 198 10.06 -52.87 -0.23
N SER A 199 10.66 -52.25 -1.25
CA SER A 199 9.99 -51.85 -2.51
C SER A 199 9.42 -53.02 -3.32
N HIS A 200 9.88 -54.23 -3.05
CA HIS A 200 9.46 -55.45 -3.74
C HIS A 200 8.22 -56.10 -3.12
N GLU A 201 7.76 -55.59 -1.96
CA GLU A 201 6.65 -56.19 -1.24
C GLU A 201 5.29 -55.69 -1.74
N GLN A 202 4.31 -56.60 -1.75
CA GLN A 202 2.94 -56.29 -2.18
C GLN A 202 2.30 -55.18 -1.31
N GLY A 203 2.70 -55.04 -0.04
CA GLY A 203 2.23 -53.94 0.82
C GLY A 203 2.58 -52.56 0.27
N TYR A 204 3.80 -52.39 -0.25
CA TYR A 204 4.21 -51.16 -0.92
C TYR A 204 3.38 -50.92 -2.19
N THR A 205 3.26 -51.93 -3.06
CA THR A 205 2.44 -51.83 -4.28
C THR A 205 0.98 -51.51 -3.98
N ASN A 206 0.42 -52.02 -2.88
CA ASN A 206 -0.96 -51.74 -2.50
C ASN A 206 -1.17 -50.29 -2.05
N LEU A 207 -0.20 -49.67 -1.37
CA LEU A 207 -0.25 -48.25 -1.03
C LEU A 207 -0.15 -47.37 -2.29
N LEU A 208 0.66 -47.79 -3.26
CA LEU A 208 0.80 -47.09 -4.54
C LEU A 208 -0.46 -47.13 -5.44
N VAL A 209 -1.50 -47.86 -5.05
CA VAL A 209 -2.80 -47.81 -5.75
C VAL A 209 -3.47 -46.45 -5.61
N THR A 210 -3.22 -45.74 -4.50
CA THR A 210 -3.86 -44.46 -4.18
C THR A 210 -2.86 -43.34 -3.89
N SER A 211 -1.58 -43.67 -3.73
CA SER A 211 -0.52 -42.74 -3.40
C SER A 211 0.70 -42.95 -4.30
N ASN A 212 1.68 -42.07 -4.16
CA ASN A 212 2.94 -42.10 -4.86
C ASN A 212 4.07 -41.95 -3.86
N ASP A 213 5.20 -42.57 -4.16
CA ASP A 213 6.45 -42.26 -3.49
C ASP A 213 7.12 -41.07 -4.19
N PRO A 214 7.26 -39.89 -3.54
CA PRO A 214 7.87 -38.73 -4.17
C PRO A 214 9.30 -38.96 -4.67
N LEU A 215 10.01 -39.95 -4.13
CA LEU A 215 11.38 -40.27 -4.55
C LEU A 215 11.44 -41.28 -5.71
N ASP A 216 10.39 -42.07 -5.92
CA ASP A 216 10.29 -43.13 -6.94
C ASP A 216 11.58 -43.95 -7.14
N LEU A 217 12.16 -44.42 -6.03
CA LEU A 217 13.44 -45.13 -6.08
C LEU A 217 13.26 -46.49 -6.80
N PRO A 218 14.32 -47.08 -7.38
CA PRO A 218 14.18 -48.34 -8.12
C PRO A 218 14.13 -49.58 -7.22
N SER A 219 14.86 -49.60 -6.10
CA SER A 219 14.99 -50.81 -5.25
C SER A 219 15.51 -50.49 -3.85
N TRP A 220 14.84 -51.00 -2.82
CA TRP A 220 15.28 -51.03 -1.42
C TRP A 220 14.58 -52.19 -0.68
N PRO A 221 15.11 -52.67 0.47
CA PRO A 221 16.29 -52.21 1.19
C PRO A 221 17.62 -52.74 0.63
N ASN A 222 18.71 -52.46 1.35
CA ASN A 222 20.07 -52.96 1.11
C ASN A 222 20.67 -52.51 -0.24
N THR A 223 20.33 -51.30 -0.66
CA THR A 223 20.79 -50.72 -1.93
C THR A 223 21.72 -49.54 -1.67
N ALA A 224 23.03 -49.74 -1.84
CA ALA A 224 24.02 -48.72 -1.54
C ALA A 224 23.85 -47.40 -2.35
N SER A 225 23.31 -47.46 -3.58
CA SER A 225 23.02 -46.26 -4.37
C SER A 225 21.92 -45.39 -3.77
N GLU A 226 21.03 -45.97 -2.97
CA GLU A 226 19.90 -45.29 -2.33
C GLU A 226 20.19 -44.96 -0.86
N SER A 227 21.46 -45.11 -0.43
CA SER A 227 21.86 -45.02 0.97
C SER A 227 21.53 -43.70 1.67
N ILE A 228 21.44 -42.60 0.92
CA ILE A 228 21.03 -41.28 1.46
C ILE A 228 19.56 -41.26 1.90
N HIS A 229 18.75 -42.19 1.41
CA HIS A 229 17.32 -42.30 1.70
C HIS A 229 16.99 -43.39 2.74
N HIS A 230 17.99 -44.14 3.23
CA HIS A 230 17.78 -45.12 4.29
C HIS A 230 17.46 -44.43 5.62
N THR A 231 16.60 -45.06 6.41
CA THR A 231 16.04 -44.56 7.66
C THR A 231 16.34 -45.48 8.85
N GLN A 232 16.68 -46.74 8.63
CA GLN A 232 16.99 -47.72 9.68
C GLN A 232 18.16 -48.64 9.25
N SER A 233 18.99 -49.15 10.16
CA SER A 233 19.10 -48.78 11.57
C SER A 233 20.18 -47.71 11.79
N THR A 234 19.90 -46.72 12.63
CA THR A 234 20.91 -45.73 13.04
C THR A 234 22.09 -46.35 13.78
N ARG A 235 22.03 -47.64 14.16
CA ARG A 235 22.93 -48.32 15.10
C ARG A 235 23.50 -49.62 14.53
N ILE A 236 24.75 -49.93 14.90
CA ILE A 236 25.39 -51.23 14.58
C ILE A 236 25.32 -52.24 15.73
N ALA A 237 25.05 -51.78 16.95
CA ALA A 237 25.04 -52.61 18.15
C ALA A 237 23.82 -52.27 19.02
N SER A 238 23.34 -53.26 19.78
CA SER A 238 22.17 -53.09 20.63
C SER A 238 22.49 -52.20 21.84
N GLN A 239 21.56 -51.31 22.18
CA GLN A 239 21.62 -50.48 23.39
C GLN A 239 20.81 -51.08 24.56
N GLY A 240 20.23 -52.27 24.38
CA GLY A 240 19.40 -52.93 25.40
C GLY A 240 17.96 -52.41 25.49
N ASP A 241 17.51 -51.66 24.49
CA ASP A 241 16.20 -51.01 24.39
C ASP A 241 15.27 -51.62 23.32
N SER A 242 15.66 -52.76 22.75
CA SER A 242 14.94 -53.50 21.69
C SER A 242 14.99 -52.87 20.29
N GLY A 243 15.70 -51.75 20.09
CA GLY A 243 15.90 -51.18 18.76
C GLY A 243 16.69 -52.09 17.83
N ALA A 244 16.41 -52.01 16.52
CA ALA A 244 17.11 -52.75 15.50
C ALA A 244 18.60 -52.36 15.41
N THR A 245 19.41 -53.27 14.89
CA THR A 245 20.85 -53.09 14.71
C THR A 245 21.25 -53.57 13.33
N GLY A 246 22.31 -53.02 12.75
CA GLY A 246 22.82 -53.46 11.44
C GLY A 246 23.52 -52.35 10.67
N GLY A 247 23.23 -51.09 11.02
CA GLY A 247 23.62 -49.89 10.28
C GLY A 247 22.53 -49.44 9.31
N LEU A 248 22.73 -48.29 8.66
CA LEU A 248 21.71 -47.67 7.79
C LEU A 248 21.62 -48.33 6.41
N ASP A 249 20.78 -49.34 6.28
CA ASP A 249 20.58 -50.13 5.06
C ASP A 249 19.12 -50.35 4.65
N ASP A 250 18.15 -49.92 5.47
CA ASP A 250 16.71 -50.05 5.23
C ASP A 250 16.03 -48.67 5.08
N ARG A 251 14.97 -48.59 4.28
CA ARG A 251 14.08 -47.42 4.13
C ARG A 251 12.65 -47.84 4.45
N PHE A 252 12.38 -48.08 5.73
CA PHE A 252 11.07 -48.50 6.21
C PHE A 252 10.17 -47.33 6.60
N ASP A 253 10.76 -46.20 6.95
CA ASP A 253 10.04 -44.98 7.25
C ASP A 253 9.79 -44.21 5.95
N LEU A 254 8.52 -43.97 5.64
CA LEU A 254 8.12 -43.38 4.36
C LEU A 254 7.13 -42.22 4.57
N GLN A 255 7.09 -41.32 3.59
CA GLN A 255 5.97 -40.42 3.35
C GLN A 255 5.53 -40.63 1.90
N LEU A 256 4.35 -41.24 1.70
CA LEU A 256 3.74 -41.45 0.39
C LEU A 256 2.58 -40.47 0.25
N VAL A 257 2.43 -39.82 -0.90
CA VAL A 257 1.51 -38.70 -1.10
C VAL A 257 0.45 -39.02 -2.16
N SER A 258 -0.76 -38.50 -2.00
CA SER A 258 -1.80 -38.59 -3.03
C SER A 258 -1.40 -37.90 -4.34
N ASP A 259 -2.00 -38.28 -5.47
CA ASP A 259 -1.78 -37.64 -6.77
C ASP A 259 -1.93 -36.11 -6.74
N ASN A 260 -2.94 -35.60 -6.03
CA ASN A 260 -3.21 -34.15 -5.94
C ASN A 260 -2.09 -33.36 -5.26
N LEU A 261 -1.23 -34.04 -4.49
CA LEU A 261 -0.09 -33.39 -3.85
C LEU A 261 1.15 -33.41 -4.76
N LEU A 262 1.05 -33.80 -6.04
CA LEU A 262 2.20 -33.88 -6.95
C LEU A 262 2.02 -33.09 -8.25
N ASP A 263 0.90 -32.40 -8.44
CA ASP A 263 0.64 -31.63 -9.66
C ASP A 263 1.31 -30.24 -9.69
N GLY A 264 1.84 -29.77 -8.56
CA GLY A 264 2.47 -28.46 -8.42
C GLY A 264 1.48 -27.32 -8.12
N GLU A 265 0.19 -27.62 -7.97
CA GLU A 265 -0.88 -26.63 -7.90
C GLU A 265 -1.53 -26.61 -6.50
N GLY A 266 -1.99 -25.45 -6.04
CA GLY A 266 -2.66 -25.32 -4.74
C GLY A 266 -1.82 -25.85 -3.57
N LEU A 267 -2.38 -26.80 -2.82
CA LEU A 267 -1.64 -27.54 -1.79
C LEU A 267 -0.89 -28.69 -2.46
N SER A 268 0.45 -28.61 -2.50
CA SER A 268 1.26 -29.59 -3.23
C SER A 268 2.58 -29.88 -2.53
N TYR A 269 3.20 -31.03 -2.81
CA TYR A 269 4.54 -31.38 -2.33
C TYR A 269 5.59 -30.47 -2.98
N ILE A 270 6.53 -29.96 -2.17
CA ILE A 270 7.65 -29.17 -2.68
C ILE A 270 8.69 -30.12 -3.29
N GLY A 271 8.76 -30.13 -4.62
CA GLY A 271 9.57 -31.06 -5.38
C GLY A 271 9.65 -30.77 -6.88
N PRO A 272 9.78 -31.81 -7.72
CA PRO A 272 10.07 -31.62 -9.14
C PRO A 272 8.99 -30.93 -9.98
N THR A 273 7.76 -30.91 -9.50
CA THR A 273 6.62 -30.25 -10.14
C THR A 273 6.39 -28.84 -9.62
N SER A 274 7.07 -28.43 -8.55
CA SER A 274 6.89 -27.08 -7.97
C SER A 274 7.51 -25.99 -8.84
N THR A 275 6.76 -24.90 -8.99
CA THR A 275 7.22 -23.74 -9.72
C THR A 275 8.44 -23.09 -9.06
N GLY A 276 9.46 -22.76 -9.86
CA GLY A 276 10.68 -22.11 -9.38
C GLY A 276 11.74 -23.04 -8.78
N LEU A 277 11.49 -24.35 -8.69
CA LEU A 277 12.51 -25.35 -8.34
C LEU A 277 13.14 -25.99 -9.58
N SER A 278 14.40 -26.40 -9.46
CA SER A 278 15.10 -27.08 -10.55
C SER A 278 14.72 -28.55 -10.59
N GLY A 279 13.92 -28.98 -11.58
CA GLY A 279 13.72 -30.38 -11.97
C GLY A 279 13.83 -31.39 -10.82
N LEU A 280 14.93 -32.15 -10.74
CA LEU A 280 15.13 -33.24 -9.76
C LEU A 280 15.27 -32.80 -8.27
N ALA A 281 14.84 -31.62 -7.87
CA ALA A 281 14.89 -31.17 -6.48
C ALA A 281 13.73 -31.79 -5.68
N HIS A 282 14.01 -32.26 -4.46
CA HIS A 282 13.03 -32.85 -3.55
C HIS A 282 13.18 -32.22 -2.15
N SER A 283 12.06 -31.89 -1.49
CA SER A 283 12.06 -31.54 -0.06
C SER A 283 12.19 -32.75 0.86
N TYR A 284 11.87 -33.95 0.35
CA TYR A 284 11.95 -35.19 1.09
C TYR A 284 13.38 -35.51 1.56
N ALA A 285 13.56 -35.77 2.85
CA ALA A 285 14.84 -36.17 3.42
C ALA A 285 14.71 -37.16 4.59
N ALA A 286 15.56 -38.19 4.61
CA ALA A 286 15.87 -38.95 5.82
C ALA A 286 16.85 -38.11 6.66
N PHE A 287 16.34 -37.38 7.65
CA PHE A 287 17.06 -36.30 8.30
C PHE A 287 18.36 -36.79 8.97
N GLY A 288 19.46 -36.09 8.66
CA GLY A 288 20.80 -36.42 9.16
C GLY A 288 21.56 -37.46 8.33
N ASN A 289 20.88 -38.21 7.45
CA ASN A 289 21.54 -39.12 6.53
C ASN A 289 22.06 -38.37 5.30
N ASP A 290 23.36 -38.49 5.05
CA ASP A 290 24.09 -37.92 3.92
C ASP A 290 24.59 -39.01 2.95
N GLY A 291 24.14 -40.25 3.12
CA GLY A 291 24.45 -41.41 2.27
C GLY A 291 25.78 -42.08 2.58
N VAL A 292 26.65 -41.50 3.42
CA VAL A 292 27.96 -42.11 3.74
C VAL A 292 27.88 -43.14 4.87
N SER A 293 26.71 -43.35 5.47
CA SER A 293 26.49 -44.23 6.62
C SER A 293 25.95 -45.63 6.25
N TYR A 294 26.01 -46.03 4.98
CA TYR A 294 25.54 -47.36 4.55
C TYR A 294 26.19 -48.49 5.34
N ASN A 295 25.40 -49.34 6.01
CA ASN A 295 25.83 -50.39 6.96
C ASN A 295 26.71 -49.89 8.11
N GLN A 296 26.63 -48.59 8.46
CA GLN A 296 27.34 -47.98 9.57
C GLN A 296 26.35 -47.31 10.52
N ALA A 297 26.81 -46.99 11.73
CA ALA A 297 26.05 -46.16 12.65
C ALA A 297 25.96 -44.72 12.12
N ILE A 298 24.85 -44.02 12.37
CA ILE A 298 24.63 -42.66 11.86
C ILE A 298 25.67 -41.66 12.40
N ASN A 299 26.14 -41.86 13.63
CA ASN A 299 27.12 -41.01 14.31
C ASN A 299 28.58 -41.42 14.08
N ASN A 300 28.87 -42.05 12.94
CA ASN A 300 30.26 -42.27 12.53
C ASN A 300 31.02 -40.93 12.36
N THR A 301 32.35 -40.99 12.46
CA THR A 301 33.22 -39.81 12.45
C THR A 301 33.77 -39.48 11.06
N TYR A 302 33.04 -39.81 9.99
CA TYR A 302 33.48 -39.46 8.62
C TYR A 302 33.51 -37.94 8.44
N VAL A 303 34.42 -37.45 7.59
CA VAL A 303 34.60 -36.00 7.36
C VAL A 303 33.53 -35.49 6.40
N GLY A 304 33.01 -34.28 6.65
CA GLY A 304 32.06 -33.62 5.75
C GLY A 304 30.59 -33.99 5.97
N ARG A 305 30.24 -34.44 7.19
CA ARG A 305 28.86 -34.76 7.57
C ARG A 305 27.91 -33.59 7.32
N SER A 306 26.67 -33.89 6.93
CA SER A 306 25.60 -32.88 6.76
C SER A 306 25.10 -32.26 8.06
N GLN A 307 25.31 -32.95 9.19
CA GLN A 307 24.89 -32.52 10.53
C GLN A 307 26.05 -32.52 11.52
N SER A 308 25.91 -31.74 12.59
CA SER A 308 26.89 -31.71 13.68
C SER A 308 26.97 -33.04 14.42
N ALA A 309 28.12 -33.34 15.04
CA ALA A 309 28.30 -34.56 15.84
C ALA A 309 27.23 -34.71 16.92
N SER A 310 26.86 -33.63 17.61
CA SER A 310 25.80 -33.65 18.62
C SER A 310 24.43 -34.02 18.06
N VAL A 311 24.12 -33.62 16.82
CA VAL A 311 22.85 -34.01 16.17
C VAL A 311 22.89 -35.47 15.76
N LEU A 312 24.00 -35.95 15.21
CA LEU A 312 24.15 -37.35 14.82
C LEU A 312 24.15 -38.29 16.03
N ASP A 313 24.79 -37.90 17.13
CA ASP A 313 24.74 -38.63 18.41
C ASP A 313 23.31 -38.67 18.95
N ALA A 314 22.60 -37.54 18.94
CA ALA A 314 21.20 -37.49 19.36
C ALA A 314 20.32 -38.41 18.50
N LEU A 315 20.50 -38.42 17.16
CA LEU A 315 19.79 -39.33 16.25
C LEU A 315 20.09 -40.80 16.56
N HIS A 316 21.37 -41.14 16.80
CA HIS A 316 21.79 -42.50 17.16
C HIS A 316 21.16 -42.95 18.50
N ASP A 317 21.19 -42.08 19.52
CA ASP A 317 20.80 -42.43 20.88
C ASP A 317 19.29 -42.38 21.10
N PHE A 318 18.54 -41.57 20.33
CA PHE A 318 17.10 -41.42 20.51
C PHE A 318 16.27 -42.56 19.91
N SER A 319 16.61 -43.02 18.71
CA SER A 319 15.86 -44.08 18.03
C SER A 319 16.78 -44.85 17.08
N ASP A 320 16.47 -46.10 16.79
CA ASP A 320 17.07 -46.85 15.70
C ASP A 320 16.56 -46.40 14.31
N HIS A 321 15.57 -45.50 14.27
CA HIS A 321 15.05 -44.88 13.05
C HIS A 321 15.55 -43.44 12.87
N LEU A 322 15.40 -42.91 11.66
CA LEU A 322 15.60 -41.50 11.34
C LEU A 322 14.26 -40.79 11.08
N PRO A 323 14.12 -39.50 11.45
CA PRO A 323 12.97 -38.70 11.04
C PRO A 323 12.95 -38.53 9.51
N VAL A 324 11.79 -38.76 8.91
CA VAL A 324 11.55 -38.45 7.48
C VAL A 324 10.84 -37.12 7.39
N VAL A 325 11.45 -36.14 6.73
CA VAL A 325 10.95 -34.76 6.60
C VAL A 325 10.51 -34.54 5.15
N ALA A 326 9.37 -33.88 4.94
CA ALA A 326 8.94 -33.39 3.64
C ALA A 326 8.24 -32.02 3.81
N ASP A 327 8.40 -31.16 2.81
CA ASP A 327 7.76 -29.84 2.78
C ASP A 327 6.69 -29.76 1.67
N TYR A 328 5.68 -28.94 1.89
CA TYR A 328 4.52 -28.76 1.02
C TYR A 328 4.22 -27.27 0.86
N GLN A 329 3.90 -26.84 -0.36
CA GLN A 329 3.44 -25.50 -0.67
C GLN A 329 1.97 -25.36 -0.27
N LEU A 330 1.52 -24.16 0.11
CA LEU A 330 0.09 -23.88 0.24
C LEU A 330 -0.46 -23.17 -1.01
N PRO A 331 -1.79 -23.14 -1.18
CA PRO A 331 -2.40 -22.35 -2.24
C PRO A 331 -2.08 -20.86 -2.18
N ALA A 332 -2.21 -20.17 -3.31
CA ALA A 332 -2.04 -18.72 -3.40
C ALA A 332 -3.06 -17.96 -2.52
N VAL A 333 -2.74 -16.70 -2.20
CA VAL A 333 -3.69 -15.79 -1.54
C VAL A 333 -3.86 -14.56 -2.43
N LEU A 334 -5.07 -14.32 -2.94
CA LEU A 334 -5.37 -13.16 -3.76
C LEU A 334 -5.39 -11.89 -2.91
N GLY A 335 -4.49 -10.96 -3.22
CA GLY A 335 -4.55 -9.56 -2.81
C GLY A 335 -4.78 -8.67 -4.02
N ALA A 336 -5.77 -7.78 -3.94
CA ALA A 336 -6.03 -6.79 -4.98
C ALA A 336 -6.39 -5.44 -4.35
N GLN A 337 -5.83 -4.36 -4.88
CA GLN A 337 -6.11 -2.99 -4.43
C GLN A 337 -6.00 -2.01 -5.59
N LEU A 338 -6.64 -0.85 -5.43
CA LEU A 338 -6.52 0.28 -6.37
C LEU A 338 -5.37 1.19 -5.91
N ALA A 339 -4.55 1.71 -6.83
CA ALA A 339 -3.46 2.61 -6.49
C ALA A 339 -3.96 4.00 -6.03
N SER A 340 -4.76 4.66 -6.86
CA SER A 340 -5.40 5.95 -6.57
C SER A 340 -6.60 6.17 -7.50
N MET A 341 -7.64 6.86 -7.02
CA MET A 341 -8.82 7.20 -7.81
C MET A 341 -8.94 8.72 -7.95
N PRO A 342 -9.06 9.27 -9.16
CA PRO A 342 -9.36 10.69 -9.35
C PRO A 342 -10.81 11.00 -8.93
N GLY A 343 -11.01 12.08 -8.18
CA GLY A 343 -12.35 12.53 -7.80
C GLY A 343 -13.11 13.17 -8.97
N ASN A 344 -12.44 14.02 -9.75
CA ASN A 344 -13.00 14.75 -10.88
C ASN A 344 -12.20 14.47 -12.16
N VAL A 345 -12.89 14.21 -13.26
CA VAL A 345 -12.31 13.85 -14.56
C VAL A 345 -12.90 14.71 -15.68
N PRO A 346 -12.08 15.32 -16.56
CA PRO A 346 -12.61 16.06 -17.70
C PRO A 346 -13.37 15.17 -18.69
N GLN A 347 -14.51 15.66 -19.21
CA GLN A 347 -15.26 14.99 -20.27
C GLN A 347 -14.35 14.73 -21.48
N GLY A 348 -14.41 13.50 -21.99
CA GLY A 348 -13.60 13.03 -23.12
C GLY A 348 -12.12 12.76 -22.82
N ALA A 349 -11.65 12.94 -21.57
CA ALA A 349 -10.27 12.65 -21.22
C ALA A 349 -9.98 11.14 -21.19
N THR A 350 -8.84 10.72 -21.73
CA THR A 350 -8.38 9.33 -21.58
C THR A 350 -7.71 9.16 -20.22
N ILE A 351 -8.46 8.69 -19.23
CA ILE A 351 -7.97 8.41 -17.88
C ILE A 351 -7.99 6.91 -17.61
N ASN A 352 -6.89 6.41 -17.05
CA ASN A 352 -6.78 5.05 -16.55
C ASN A 352 -6.38 5.06 -15.08
N VAL A 353 -6.87 4.08 -14.32
CA VAL A 353 -6.49 3.80 -12.94
C VAL A 353 -5.81 2.46 -12.84
N ASP A 354 -4.79 2.37 -11.99
CA ASP A 354 -4.01 1.15 -11.83
C ASP A 354 -4.57 0.26 -10.72
N VAL A 355 -4.82 -0.99 -11.06
CA VAL A 355 -5.19 -2.09 -10.17
C VAL A 355 -3.94 -2.93 -9.90
N LEU A 356 -3.56 -3.00 -8.63
CA LEU A 356 -2.42 -3.77 -8.16
C LEU A 356 -2.90 -5.13 -7.69
N VAL A 357 -2.46 -6.22 -8.35
CA VAL A 357 -2.79 -7.60 -7.98
C VAL A 357 -1.54 -8.35 -7.56
N GLN A 358 -1.59 -8.99 -6.40
CA GLN A 358 -0.45 -9.66 -5.78
C GLN A 358 -0.84 -10.98 -5.14
N ASN A 359 0.05 -11.97 -5.20
CA ASN A 359 0.00 -13.12 -4.32
C ASN A 359 0.54 -12.73 -2.93
N VAL A 360 -0.37 -12.58 -1.96
CA VAL A 360 -0.05 -12.13 -0.60
C VAL A 360 0.10 -13.29 0.39
N ALA A 361 0.33 -14.51 -0.10
CA ALA A 361 0.62 -15.66 0.74
C ALA A 361 1.83 -15.37 1.65
N ASN A 362 1.68 -15.67 2.95
CA ASN A 362 2.68 -15.36 3.96
C ASN A 362 3.85 -16.37 3.93
N VAL A 363 4.68 -16.36 2.90
CA VAL A 363 5.78 -17.32 2.72
C VAL A 363 7.16 -16.72 3.00
N VAL A 364 8.15 -17.58 3.27
CA VAL A 364 9.58 -17.18 3.39
C VAL A 364 10.32 -17.34 2.07
N ALA A 365 9.88 -18.29 1.26
CA ALA A 365 10.42 -18.58 -0.06
C ALA A 365 9.27 -18.66 -1.05
N ALA A 366 9.50 -18.25 -2.30
CA ALA A 366 8.47 -18.25 -3.33
C ALA A 366 7.85 -19.64 -3.55
N ALA A 367 8.66 -20.71 -3.52
CA ALA A 367 8.22 -22.10 -3.63
C ALA A 367 7.33 -22.58 -2.47
N GLY A 368 7.17 -21.78 -1.42
CA GLY A 368 6.29 -22.08 -0.30
C GLY A 368 4.81 -21.90 -0.61
N ALA A 369 4.47 -21.18 -1.69
CA ALA A 369 3.08 -21.02 -2.12
C ALA A 369 2.97 -21.18 -3.64
N ASP A 370 1.81 -21.68 -4.05
CA ASP A 370 1.38 -21.74 -5.44
C ASP A 370 1.40 -20.36 -6.11
N GLU A 371 1.57 -20.32 -7.43
CA GLU A 371 1.36 -19.09 -8.19
C GLU A 371 -0.10 -18.64 -8.15
N LEU A 372 -0.29 -17.32 -8.23
CA LEU A 372 -1.62 -16.72 -8.34
C LEU A 372 -1.96 -16.46 -9.80
N ASP A 373 -2.85 -17.25 -10.38
CA ASP A 373 -3.48 -16.99 -11.66
C ASP A 373 -4.78 -16.23 -11.47
N TYR A 374 -4.88 -15.03 -12.05
CA TYR A 374 -6.00 -14.14 -11.84
C TYR A 374 -6.52 -13.50 -13.13
N SER A 375 -7.77 -13.04 -13.06
CA SER A 375 -8.42 -12.24 -14.08
C SER A 375 -9.09 -11.02 -13.47
N ILE A 376 -9.09 -9.90 -14.21
CA ILE A 376 -9.72 -8.64 -13.87
C ILE A 376 -10.84 -8.39 -14.89
N SER A 377 -12.03 -8.13 -14.38
CA SER A 377 -13.20 -7.73 -15.15
C SER A 377 -13.85 -6.50 -14.50
N VAL A 378 -14.57 -5.71 -15.28
CA VAL A 378 -15.18 -4.46 -14.81
C VAL A 378 -16.64 -4.36 -15.22
N SER A 379 -17.40 -3.55 -14.48
CA SER A 379 -18.78 -3.20 -14.78
C SER A 379 -19.07 -1.73 -14.41
N GLY A 380 -20.20 -1.20 -14.89
CA GLY A 380 -20.55 0.22 -14.73
C GLY A 380 -19.81 1.10 -15.73
N ASP A 381 -19.39 2.27 -15.29
CA ASP A 381 -18.71 3.31 -16.08
C ASP A 381 -17.19 3.06 -16.22
N LEU A 382 -16.81 1.81 -16.42
CA LEU A 382 -15.42 1.36 -16.54
C LEU A 382 -15.26 0.49 -17.79
N PHE A 383 -14.06 0.49 -18.38
CA PHE A 383 -13.73 -0.42 -19.47
C PHE A 383 -12.33 -0.99 -19.37
N GLY A 384 -12.14 -2.15 -19.99
CA GLY A 384 -10.90 -2.91 -19.96
C GLY A 384 -11.04 -4.25 -19.23
N SER A 385 -10.01 -5.06 -19.35
CA SER A 385 -9.86 -6.31 -18.64
C SER A 385 -8.38 -6.69 -18.66
N ALA A 386 -7.98 -7.57 -17.74
CA ALA A 386 -6.63 -8.09 -17.70
C ALA A 386 -6.63 -9.49 -17.12
N SER A 387 -5.52 -10.20 -17.28
CA SER A 387 -5.23 -11.42 -16.57
C SER A 387 -3.73 -11.53 -16.38
N GLY A 388 -3.29 -12.34 -15.43
CA GLY A 388 -1.87 -12.57 -15.22
C GLY A 388 -1.59 -13.63 -14.19
N THR A 389 -0.31 -13.88 -14.01
CA THR A 389 0.23 -14.82 -13.02
C THR A 389 1.15 -14.05 -12.09
N GLY A 390 1.03 -14.28 -10.78
CA GLY A 390 1.84 -13.65 -9.74
C GLY A 390 2.47 -14.67 -8.80
N PHE A 391 3.80 -14.72 -8.78
CA PHE A 391 4.53 -15.54 -7.80
C PHE A 391 4.52 -14.88 -6.42
N ALA A 392 4.52 -15.68 -5.37
CA ALA A 392 4.73 -15.16 -4.02
C ALA A 392 6.07 -14.42 -3.93
N LEU A 393 6.11 -13.34 -3.13
CA LEU A 393 7.27 -12.44 -2.97
C LEU A 393 7.72 -11.64 -4.21
N ALA A 394 7.06 -11.77 -5.37
CA ALA A 394 7.42 -11.03 -6.59
C ALA A 394 6.92 -9.57 -6.65
N GLY A 395 6.16 -9.12 -5.64
CA GLY A 395 5.49 -7.81 -5.64
C GLY A 395 4.17 -7.84 -6.41
N ALA A 396 3.52 -6.67 -6.52
CA ALA A 396 2.24 -6.53 -7.21
C ALA A 396 2.43 -6.31 -8.72
N ASN A 397 1.58 -6.96 -9.51
CA ASN A 397 1.39 -6.67 -10.93
C ASN A 397 0.42 -5.49 -11.07
N SER A 398 0.81 -4.46 -11.82
CA SER A 398 -0.05 -3.31 -12.12
C SER A 398 -0.80 -3.50 -13.43
N HIS A 399 -2.12 -3.24 -13.42
CA HIS A 399 -2.98 -3.30 -14.59
C HIS A 399 -3.84 -2.03 -14.68
N SER A 400 -3.82 -1.39 -15.84
CA SER A 400 -4.59 -0.17 -16.05
C SER A 400 -6.02 -0.49 -16.50
N ILE A 401 -6.99 0.13 -15.83
CA ILE A 401 -8.43 0.08 -16.13
C ILE A 401 -8.88 1.48 -16.57
N GLY A 402 -9.61 1.58 -17.68
CA GLY A 402 -10.10 2.85 -18.21
C GLY A 402 -11.40 3.30 -17.54
N LEU A 403 -11.54 4.62 -17.38
CA LEU A 403 -12.75 5.26 -16.89
C LEU A 403 -13.61 5.74 -18.07
N ASP A 404 -14.92 5.50 -18.07
CA ASP A 404 -15.81 6.10 -19.06
C ASP A 404 -16.05 7.58 -18.74
N THR A 405 -15.44 8.43 -19.56
CA THR A 405 -15.52 9.89 -19.45
C THR A 405 -16.35 10.52 -20.56
N SER A 406 -17.11 9.73 -21.33
CA SER A 406 -17.81 10.22 -22.53
C SER A 406 -18.94 11.19 -22.20
N MET A 407 -19.63 10.98 -21.08
CA MET A 407 -20.75 11.76 -20.61
C MET A 407 -20.43 12.37 -19.26
N THR A 408 -20.91 13.58 -19.00
CA THR A 408 -20.78 14.23 -17.70
C THR A 408 -21.62 13.52 -16.63
N GLY A 409 -21.45 13.90 -15.37
CA GLY A 409 -22.19 13.36 -14.22
C GLY A 409 -21.34 12.50 -13.29
N THR A 410 -21.96 12.06 -12.19
CA THR A 410 -21.36 11.07 -11.30
C THR A 410 -21.34 9.70 -11.98
N LYS A 411 -20.17 9.08 -11.98
CA LYS A 411 -19.89 7.77 -12.56
C LYS A 411 -19.53 6.78 -11.47
N SER A 412 -19.85 5.51 -11.69
CA SER A 412 -19.54 4.44 -10.75
C SER A 412 -19.33 3.10 -11.45
N GLY A 413 -18.55 2.23 -10.82
CA GLY A 413 -18.31 0.90 -11.34
C GLY A 413 -17.74 -0.03 -10.29
N VAL A 414 -17.56 -1.28 -10.69
CA VAL A 414 -16.93 -2.30 -9.84
C VAL A 414 -15.83 -2.98 -10.62
N ILE A 415 -14.63 -2.99 -10.06
CA ILE A 415 -13.51 -3.80 -10.54
C ILE A 415 -13.57 -5.13 -9.79
N THR A 416 -13.73 -6.22 -10.52
CA THR A 416 -13.81 -7.58 -10.01
C THR A 416 -12.53 -8.32 -10.36
N VAL A 417 -11.77 -8.71 -9.35
CA VAL A 417 -10.59 -9.57 -9.51
C VAL A 417 -10.94 -10.97 -9.01
N THR A 418 -10.77 -11.97 -9.85
CA THR A 418 -10.98 -13.38 -9.51
C THR A 418 -9.72 -14.19 -9.76
N THR A 419 -9.57 -15.31 -9.07
CA THR A 419 -8.48 -16.26 -9.33
C THR A 419 -9.02 -17.65 -9.69
N SER A 420 -8.28 -18.34 -10.55
CA SER A 420 -8.50 -19.74 -10.88
C SER A 420 -7.59 -20.70 -10.12
N SER A 421 -6.63 -20.18 -9.34
CA SER A 421 -5.68 -20.99 -8.56
C SER A 421 -6.40 -21.87 -7.54
N GLN A 422 -5.96 -23.12 -7.45
CA GLN A 422 -6.65 -24.21 -6.79
C GLN A 422 -6.60 -24.01 -5.27
N GLY A 423 -7.77 -23.88 -4.63
CA GLY A 423 -7.86 -23.66 -3.18
C GLY A 423 -7.36 -22.29 -2.72
N ALA A 424 -7.20 -21.32 -3.63
CA ALA A 424 -6.71 -19.98 -3.30
C ALA A 424 -7.63 -19.27 -2.29
N ALA A 425 -7.01 -18.61 -1.31
CA ALA A 425 -7.75 -17.77 -0.37
C ALA A 425 -8.13 -16.44 -1.04
N ASN A 426 -9.27 -15.88 -0.63
CA ASN A 426 -9.88 -14.68 -1.20
C ASN A 426 -10.14 -14.79 -2.71
N ALA A 427 -10.72 -15.90 -3.17
CA ALA A 427 -10.89 -16.21 -4.59
C ALA A 427 -11.55 -15.11 -5.46
N LEU A 428 -12.23 -14.14 -4.82
CA LEU A 428 -12.84 -12.97 -5.45
C LEU A 428 -12.66 -11.72 -4.58
N VAL A 429 -12.23 -10.61 -5.20
CA VAL A 429 -12.16 -9.27 -4.61
C VAL A 429 -12.93 -8.29 -5.49
N ASN A 430 -13.86 -7.54 -4.88
CA ASN A 430 -14.61 -6.48 -5.54
C ASN A 430 -14.17 -5.12 -5.00
N ILE A 431 -13.77 -4.22 -5.90
CA ILE A 431 -13.36 -2.86 -5.57
C ILE A 431 -14.39 -1.90 -6.20
N PRO A 432 -15.33 -1.35 -5.40
CA PRO A 432 -16.24 -0.32 -5.89
C PRO A 432 -15.47 0.98 -6.10
N VAL A 433 -15.77 1.69 -7.19
CA VAL A 433 -15.19 2.99 -7.52
C VAL A 433 -16.27 3.99 -7.89
N SER A 434 -15.99 5.27 -7.64
CA SER A 434 -16.83 6.40 -8.04
C SER A 434 -15.95 7.58 -8.42
N PHE A 435 -16.36 8.33 -9.44
CA PHE A 435 -15.71 9.54 -9.92
C PHE A 435 -16.73 10.46 -10.59
N THR A 436 -16.39 11.73 -10.78
CA THR A 436 -17.28 12.69 -11.43
C THR A 436 -16.67 13.11 -12.75
N VAL A 437 -17.47 13.08 -13.82
CA VAL A 437 -17.08 13.59 -15.14
C VAL A 437 -17.76 14.93 -15.37
N GLY A 438 -17.03 15.93 -15.87
CA GLY A 438 -17.64 17.21 -16.22
C GLY A 438 -16.81 18.01 -17.21
N GLN A 439 -17.36 19.14 -17.65
CA GLN A 439 -16.69 20.02 -18.58
C GLN A 439 -15.64 20.87 -17.87
N VAL A 440 -14.56 21.13 -18.60
CA VAL A 440 -13.47 21.99 -18.11
C VAL A 440 -13.93 23.43 -18.22
N ASN A 441 -14.13 24.09 -17.07
CA ASN A 441 -14.17 25.54 -17.03
C ASN A 441 -12.84 26.06 -16.51
N SER A 442 -12.08 26.70 -17.40
CA SER A 442 -10.94 27.51 -17.00
C SER A 442 -11.47 28.80 -16.38
N VAL A 443 -11.57 28.85 -15.05
CA VAL A 443 -11.72 30.12 -14.34
C VAL A 443 -10.35 30.80 -14.30
N PRO A 444 -10.26 32.12 -14.58
CA PRO A 444 -8.98 32.83 -14.55
C PRO A 444 -8.32 32.75 -13.16
N PHE A 445 -9.12 32.80 -12.09
CA PHE A 445 -8.70 32.61 -10.70
C PHE A 445 -9.71 31.75 -9.97
N LEU A 446 -9.25 30.73 -9.23
CA LEU A 446 -10.05 29.90 -8.34
C LEU A 446 -10.21 30.58 -6.97
N ALA A 447 -9.11 31.09 -6.45
CA ALA A 447 -9.03 31.89 -5.24
C ALA A 447 -7.92 32.93 -5.39
N LYS A 448 -7.99 34.04 -4.64
CA LYS A 448 -6.93 35.04 -4.60
C LYS A 448 -6.96 35.89 -3.34
N ASP A 449 -5.81 36.48 -3.04
CA ASP A 449 -5.68 37.61 -2.15
C ASP A 449 -4.79 38.66 -2.82
N ASP A 450 -5.42 39.73 -3.30
CA ASP A 450 -4.78 40.93 -3.86
C ASP A 450 -4.73 42.07 -2.84
N PHE A 451 -5.01 41.76 -1.56
CA PHE A 451 -5.03 42.72 -0.44
C PHE A 451 -6.04 43.87 -0.56
N ASP A 452 -6.93 43.82 -1.55
CA ASP A 452 -8.04 44.76 -1.74
C ASP A 452 -9.40 44.06 -1.76
N ASN A 453 -9.52 42.99 -2.53
CA ASN A 453 -10.75 42.25 -2.77
C ASN A 453 -10.48 40.73 -2.93
N PRO A 454 -10.25 40.03 -1.81
CA PRO A 454 -9.95 38.60 -1.82
C PRO A 454 -11.13 37.77 -2.31
N MET A 455 -10.83 36.62 -2.90
CA MET A 455 -11.81 35.66 -3.41
C MET A 455 -11.41 34.26 -2.95
N GLY A 456 -12.34 33.47 -2.42
CA GLY A 456 -12.04 32.12 -1.93
C GLY A 456 -11.10 32.08 -0.71
N LEU A 457 -10.76 33.21 -0.10
CA LEU A 457 -9.98 33.28 1.14
C LEU A 457 -10.86 32.86 2.32
N ILE A 458 -10.52 31.74 2.96
CA ILE A 458 -11.16 31.21 4.16
C ILE A 458 -10.65 31.94 5.40
N SER A 459 -9.33 32.07 5.52
CA SER A 459 -8.69 32.73 6.65
C SER A 459 -7.34 33.33 6.29
N PHE A 460 -6.97 34.39 7.00
CA PHE A 460 -5.64 34.99 6.97
C PHE A 460 -5.21 35.31 8.41
N VAL A 461 -4.02 34.88 8.78
CA VAL A 461 -3.41 35.17 10.09
C VAL A 461 -1.94 35.51 9.93
N GLN A 462 -1.45 36.45 10.74
CA GLN A 462 -0.04 36.83 10.78
C GLN A 462 0.49 36.97 12.20
N SER A 463 1.81 36.81 12.33
CA SER A 463 2.57 37.11 13.54
C SER A 463 3.92 37.69 13.12
N PRO A 464 4.31 38.90 13.57
CA PRO A 464 3.60 39.77 14.51
C PRO A 464 2.25 40.32 13.99
N LEU A 465 1.39 40.82 14.88
CA LEU A 465 0.13 41.47 14.50
C LEU A 465 0.38 42.82 13.80
N PRO A 466 -0.56 43.30 12.97
CA PRO A 466 -0.46 44.62 12.33
C PRO A 466 -0.16 45.74 13.35
N GLY A 467 0.76 46.64 13.00
CA GLY A 467 1.23 47.71 13.87
C GLY A 467 2.08 47.28 15.08
N ALA A 468 2.61 46.04 15.11
CA ALA A 468 3.48 45.58 16.19
C ALA A 468 4.84 46.28 16.24
N PHE A 469 5.34 46.78 15.10
CA PHE A 469 6.62 47.46 15.01
C PHE A 469 6.49 48.94 15.34
N THR A 470 7.37 49.42 16.23
CA THR A 470 7.40 50.82 16.67
C THR A 470 8.41 51.67 15.89
N SER A 471 9.38 51.02 15.24
CA SER A 471 10.37 51.63 14.37
C SER A 471 9.75 51.99 13.01
N PRO A 472 10.01 53.20 12.47
CA PRO A 472 9.54 53.58 11.13
C PRO A 472 10.30 52.87 9.99
N ALA A 473 11.30 52.04 10.31
CA ALA A 473 12.06 51.24 9.36
C ALA A 473 11.56 49.78 9.29
N SER A 474 10.66 49.37 10.18
CA SER A 474 10.38 47.95 10.44
C SER A 474 8.90 47.65 10.25
N GLY A 475 8.58 46.51 9.66
CA GLY A 475 7.21 46.15 9.31
C GLY A 475 7.04 44.72 8.81
N PHE A 476 5.84 44.17 9.05
CA PHE A 476 5.36 42.89 8.54
C PHE A 476 3.83 42.91 8.56
N GLU A 477 3.22 43.44 7.52
CA GLU A 477 1.75 43.57 7.40
C GLU A 477 1.36 43.99 5.97
N GLU A 478 0.04 44.05 5.76
CA GLU A 478 -0.57 44.67 4.58
C GLU A 478 -0.47 46.20 4.65
N TYR A 479 0.07 46.80 3.59
CA TYR A 479 0.22 48.24 3.44
C TYR A 479 -0.53 48.76 2.21
N GLN A 480 -0.98 50.02 2.30
CA GLN A 480 -1.62 50.72 1.20
C GLN A 480 -1.34 52.23 1.29
N VAL A 481 -0.82 52.83 0.21
CA VAL A 481 -0.50 54.26 0.17
C VAL A 481 -1.77 55.07 0.36
N GLY A 482 -1.72 56.01 1.31
CA GLY A 482 -2.84 56.90 1.63
C GLY A 482 -3.91 56.30 2.56
N VAL A 483 -3.79 55.01 2.91
CA VAL A 483 -4.68 54.32 3.86
C VAL A 483 -3.94 53.91 5.13
N SER A 484 -2.78 53.25 5.00
CA SER A 484 -1.96 52.84 6.15
C SER A 484 -1.43 54.06 6.91
N SER A 485 -1.55 54.03 8.24
CA SER A 485 -1.15 55.18 9.08
C SER A 485 0.36 55.43 9.08
N THR A 486 1.14 54.38 8.85
CA THR A 486 2.60 54.38 8.68
C THR A 486 2.94 53.28 7.69
N ILE A 487 3.97 53.51 6.86
CA ILE A 487 4.58 52.48 6.02
C ILE A 487 6.09 52.60 6.22
N PRO A 488 6.82 51.49 6.42
CA PRO A 488 8.28 51.52 6.52
C PRO A 488 8.91 52.24 5.33
N PHE A 489 9.81 53.18 5.60
CA PHE A 489 10.35 54.07 4.56
C PHE A 489 11.12 53.34 3.45
N GLN A 490 11.54 52.09 3.68
CA GLN A 490 12.25 51.29 2.68
C GLN A 490 11.32 50.56 1.72
N LEU A 491 10.05 50.39 2.09
CA LEU A 491 9.05 49.73 1.25
C LEU A 491 8.48 50.69 0.20
N VAL A 492 8.53 52.00 0.46
CA VAL A 492 7.89 53.03 -0.37
C VAL A 492 8.94 53.93 -1.01
N ASP A 493 8.81 54.15 -2.31
CA ASP A 493 9.59 55.11 -3.09
C ASP A 493 8.79 56.40 -3.28
N GLU A 494 9.27 57.48 -2.66
CA GLU A 494 8.74 58.83 -2.73
C GLU A 494 9.70 59.79 -3.47
N THR A 495 10.70 59.28 -4.20
CA THR A 495 11.70 60.12 -4.88
C THR A 495 11.10 61.03 -5.95
N ASN A 496 9.95 60.65 -6.50
CA ASN A 496 9.17 61.46 -7.45
C ASN A 496 8.27 62.50 -6.78
N ALA A 497 8.06 62.43 -5.45
CA ALA A 497 7.26 63.37 -4.67
C ALA A 497 8.03 64.63 -4.22
N GLY A 498 9.31 64.76 -4.59
CA GLY A 498 10.14 65.93 -4.27
C GLY A 498 10.64 65.97 -2.82
N ILE A 499 10.60 64.84 -2.10
CA ILE A 499 11.15 64.69 -0.76
C ILE A 499 12.67 64.50 -0.88
N SER A 500 13.46 65.48 -0.42
CA SER A 500 14.88 65.61 -0.76
C SER A 500 15.82 64.60 -0.08
N ASN A 501 15.30 63.61 0.65
CA ASN A 501 16.07 62.66 1.45
C ASN A 501 15.69 61.20 1.19
N ASP A 502 14.76 60.93 0.28
CA ASP A 502 14.44 59.56 -0.11
C ASP A 502 15.45 59.06 -1.17
N ALA A 503 15.89 57.80 -1.04
CA ALA A 503 16.95 57.21 -1.84
C ALA A 503 16.76 55.71 -2.14
N ARG A 504 15.65 55.10 -1.68
CA ARG A 504 15.37 53.65 -1.76
C ARG A 504 13.86 53.43 -1.70
N GLY A 505 13.37 52.32 -2.23
CA GLY A 505 11.95 51.99 -2.18
C GLY A 505 11.53 50.99 -3.25
N ILE A 506 10.55 50.15 -2.92
CA ILE A 506 9.94 49.22 -3.89
C ILE A 506 8.71 49.86 -4.52
N VAL A 507 7.83 50.42 -3.69
CA VAL A 507 6.50 50.83 -4.09
C VAL A 507 6.47 52.32 -4.44
N ASP A 508 6.33 52.67 -5.72
CA ASP A 508 6.12 54.06 -6.14
C ASP A 508 4.80 54.59 -5.57
N ALA A 509 4.91 55.47 -4.55
CA ALA A 509 3.77 56.03 -3.84
C ALA A 509 2.83 56.85 -4.73
N ALA A 510 3.28 57.30 -5.90
CA ALA A 510 2.47 58.07 -6.82
C ALA A 510 1.60 57.21 -7.75
N ILE A 511 1.92 55.93 -7.92
CA ILE A 511 1.29 55.06 -8.92
C ILE A 511 0.63 53.84 -8.30
N LYS A 512 1.25 53.19 -7.32
CA LYS A 512 0.68 52.00 -6.66
C LYS A 512 -0.16 52.43 -5.46
N THR A 513 -1.47 52.29 -5.59
CA THR A 513 -2.46 52.75 -4.58
C THR A 513 -3.38 51.64 -4.05
N ASP A 514 -3.29 50.46 -4.64
CA ASP A 514 -3.85 49.18 -4.16
C ASP A 514 -3.05 48.67 -2.95
N GLY A 515 -3.57 47.65 -2.26
CA GLY A 515 -2.88 46.97 -1.16
C GLY A 515 -1.67 46.15 -1.63
N TRP A 516 -0.74 45.85 -0.72
CA TRP A 516 0.33 44.85 -0.90
C TRP A 516 0.84 44.40 0.46
N PHE A 517 1.54 43.27 0.52
CA PHE A 517 2.19 42.82 1.74
C PHE A 517 3.65 43.28 1.77
N GLY A 518 4.08 43.91 2.86
CA GLY A 518 5.42 44.47 2.98
C GLY A 518 6.18 43.95 4.20
N ILE A 519 7.49 43.74 4.01
CA ILE A 519 8.39 43.17 5.01
C ILE A 519 9.70 43.97 5.04
N SER A 520 10.10 44.40 6.23
CA SER A 520 11.34 45.14 6.47
C SER A 520 11.76 44.98 7.94
N ASP A 521 13.04 44.73 8.21
CA ASP A 521 13.64 44.69 9.55
C ASP A 521 12.80 43.92 10.60
N THR A 522 12.51 42.65 10.34
CA THR A 522 11.69 41.82 11.26
C THR A 522 12.48 41.31 12.47
N VAL A 523 13.81 41.42 12.46
CA VAL A 523 14.70 40.99 13.55
C VAL A 523 15.06 42.18 14.43
N ASN A 524 14.20 42.50 15.41
CA ASN A 524 14.43 43.60 16.35
C ASN A 524 13.79 43.36 17.73
N ASN A 525 13.81 44.37 18.60
CA ASN A 525 13.26 44.26 19.96
C ASN A 525 11.72 44.11 20.00
N ASP A 526 11.01 44.52 18.94
CA ASP A 526 9.55 44.41 18.84
C ASP A 526 9.13 42.99 18.41
N ASN A 527 10.04 42.23 17.79
CA ASN A 527 9.86 40.83 17.43
C ASN A 527 11.01 39.93 17.94
N PRO A 528 11.03 39.56 19.22
CA PRO A 528 12.15 38.85 19.84
C PRO A 528 12.44 37.45 19.30
N SER A 529 11.51 36.85 18.56
CA SER A 529 11.74 35.57 17.87
C SER A 529 12.69 35.72 16.67
N GLY A 530 12.81 36.92 16.11
CA GLY A 530 13.56 37.18 14.88
C GLY A 530 12.91 36.58 13.63
N THR A 531 11.69 36.08 13.73
CA THR A 531 10.98 35.46 12.60
C THR A 531 9.54 35.92 12.60
N ALA A 532 9.04 36.29 11.42
CA ALA A 532 7.66 36.63 11.16
C ALA A 532 7.02 35.54 10.27
N SER A 533 5.72 35.33 10.43
CA SER A 533 4.97 34.32 9.70
C SER A 533 3.59 34.82 9.31
N ALA A 534 3.12 34.45 8.14
CA ALA A 534 1.76 34.69 7.68
C ALA A 534 1.19 33.42 7.05
N THR A 535 -0.10 33.16 7.24
CA THR A 535 -0.79 31.98 6.70
C THR A 535 -2.11 32.39 6.09
N TRP A 536 -2.34 31.95 4.86
CA TRP A 536 -3.60 32.06 4.12
C TRP A 536 -4.21 30.68 3.94
N GLU A 537 -5.52 30.57 4.11
CA GLU A 537 -6.28 29.38 3.73
C GLU A 537 -7.22 29.75 2.58
N PHE A 538 -7.13 29.03 1.46
CA PHE A 538 -7.99 29.20 0.30
C PHE A 538 -8.88 27.98 0.08
N ASP A 539 -10.13 28.22 -0.31
CA ASP A 539 -11.05 27.20 -0.81
C ASP A 539 -10.64 26.83 -2.25
N ILE A 540 -10.25 25.57 -2.43
CA ILE A 540 -9.84 25.00 -3.72
C ILE A 540 -10.73 23.82 -4.12
N ALA A 541 -11.84 23.62 -3.41
CA ALA A 541 -12.68 22.44 -3.58
C ALA A 541 -13.20 22.28 -5.01
N GLY A 542 -13.15 21.04 -5.51
CA GLY A 542 -13.62 20.68 -6.85
C GLY A 542 -12.70 21.11 -8.00
N ALA A 543 -11.54 21.71 -7.71
CA ALA A 543 -10.54 22.04 -8.71
C ALA A 543 -9.40 21.00 -8.78
N THR A 544 -8.76 20.94 -9.94
CA THR A 544 -7.59 20.07 -10.19
C THR A 544 -6.52 20.83 -10.97
N GLY A 545 -5.28 20.33 -10.97
CA GLY A 545 -4.19 20.95 -11.74
C GLY A 545 -3.80 22.34 -11.21
N LEU A 546 -3.74 22.45 -9.89
CA LEU A 546 -3.60 23.70 -9.17
C LEU A 546 -2.20 24.33 -9.32
N SER A 547 -2.17 25.66 -9.39
CA SER A 547 -0.95 26.47 -9.35
C SER A 547 -1.16 27.74 -8.53
N VAL A 548 -0.10 28.22 -7.88
CA VAL A 548 -0.07 29.51 -7.21
C VAL A 548 0.87 30.45 -7.96
N SER A 549 0.41 31.66 -8.22
CA SER A 549 1.23 32.78 -8.71
C SER A 549 1.29 33.87 -7.65
N ILE A 550 2.45 34.50 -7.48
CA ILE A 550 2.65 35.66 -6.59
C ILE A 550 3.55 36.65 -7.31
N ASP A 551 3.25 37.94 -7.20
CA ASP A 551 4.10 39.02 -7.67
C ASP A 551 5.10 39.39 -6.57
N PHE A 552 6.40 39.25 -6.83
CA PHE A 552 7.45 39.55 -5.86
C PHE A 552 8.26 40.79 -6.27
N ALA A 553 8.71 41.55 -5.29
CA ALA A 553 9.66 42.63 -5.46
C ALA A 553 10.59 42.75 -4.24
N ALA A 554 11.83 43.14 -4.47
CA ALA A 554 12.80 43.34 -3.40
C ALA A 554 13.81 44.43 -3.77
N MET A 555 14.33 45.12 -2.77
CA MET A 555 15.44 46.06 -2.94
C MET A 555 16.25 46.07 -1.64
N GLY A 556 17.54 45.77 -1.73
CA GLY A 556 18.38 45.71 -0.54
C GLY A 556 19.77 45.18 -0.82
N ASP A 557 20.54 45.07 0.26
CA ASP A 557 21.84 44.43 0.37
C ASP A 557 21.64 43.27 1.35
N PHE A 558 21.23 42.11 0.83
CA PHE A 558 20.73 41.01 1.66
C PHE A 558 21.87 40.08 2.09
N GLU A 559 21.68 39.30 3.16
CA GLU A 559 22.69 38.37 3.66
C GLU A 559 22.17 36.92 3.69
N GLU A 560 22.88 35.99 3.03
CA GLU A 560 22.48 34.56 2.95
C GLU A 560 22.30 33.94 4.35
N SER A 561 23.07 34.42 5.33
CA SER A 561 23.07 33.88 6.69
C SER A 561 21.89 34.31 7.56
N SER A 562 21.12 35.33 7.16
CA SER A 562 20.10 35.94 8.02
C SER A 562 18.82 36.39 7.33
N ASP A 563 18.84 36.66 6.03
CA ASP A 563 17.65 37.06 5.27
C ASP A 563 17.00 35.88 4.56
N PHE A 564 15.70 35.70 4.76
CA PHE A 564 14.90 34.69 4.08
C PHE A 564 13.41 35.04 4.02
N PHE A 565 12.74 34.60 2.96
CA PHE A 565 11.33 34.84 2.63
C PHE A 565 10.74 33.59 1.95
N ASN A 566 10.50 32.55 2.73
CA ASN A 566 10.13 31.23 2.19
C ASN A 566 8.62 31.01 2.25
N PHE A 567 8.05 30.59 1.13
CA PHE A 567 6.67 30.16 1.02
C PHE A 567 6.59 28.64 0.97
N THR A 568 5.68 28.09 1.75
CA THR A 568 5.33 26.67 1.81
C THR A 568 3.84 26.49 1.63
N TYR A 569 3.40 25.28 1.31
CA TYR A 569 1.98 24.94 1.23
C TYR A 569 1.66 23.56 1.78
N SER A 570 0.41 23.36 2.17
CA SER A 570 -0.19 22.04 2.41
C SER A 570 -1.61 22.00 1.89
N ILE A 571 -2.07 20.84 1.44
CA ILE A 571 -3.46 20.61 1.04
C ILE A 571 -4.13 19.72 2.09
N ASP A 572 -5.32 20.12 2.56
CA ASP A 572 -6.16 19.39 3.51
C ASP A 572 -5.44 18.96 4.81
N GLY A 573 -4.52 19.79 5.30
CA GLY A 573 -3.72 19.49 6.49
C GLY A 573 -2.69 18.37 6.30
N GLY A 574 -2.37 18.05 5.04
CA GLY A 574 -1.29 17.15 4.65
C GLY A 574 0.11 17.69 5.01
N PRO A 575 1.18 16.97 4.63
CA PRO A 575 2.55 17.41 4.90
C PRO A 575 2.86 18.72 4.16
N GLU A 576 3.57 19.61 4.85
CA GLU A 576 4.04 20.88 4.30
C GLU A 576 5.12 20.67 3.23
N GLN A 577 5.00 21.39 2.11
CA GLN A 577 5.91 21.35 0.98
C GLN A 577 6.42 22.76 0.66
N ALA A 578 7.66 22.87 0.19
CA ALA A 578 8.16 24.14 -0.33
C ALA A 578 7.30 24.61 -1.51
N LEU A 579 7.16 25.92 -1.71
CA LEU A 579 6.49 26.52 -2.87
C LEU A 579 7.39 27.51 -3.60
N PHE A 580 7.93 28.47 -2.85
CA PHE A 580 8.92 29.44 -3.30
C PHE A 580 9.99 29.61 -2.23
N THR A 581 11.25 29.52 -2.62
CA THR A 581 12.40 29.63 -1.69
C THR A 581 13.24 30.83 -2.07
N SER A 582 13.53 31.69 -1.09
CA SER A 582 14.42 32.84 -1.30
C SER A 582 15.89 32.42 -1.25
N SER A 583 16.74 33.07 -2.05
CA SER A 583 18.19 32.93 -1.99
C SER A 583 18.87 34.27 -2.24
N VAL A 584 20.04 34.48 -1.66
CA VAL A 584 20.86 35.69 -1.83
C VAL A 584 22.06 35.35 -2.70
N ASP A 585 22.38 36.18 -3.69
CA ASP A 585 23.57 36.02 -4.52
C ASP A 585 24.72 36.92 -4.02
N GLU A 586 25.50 36.43 -3.05
CA GLU A 586 26.65 37.13 -2.44
C GLU A 586 27.83 37.38 -3.41
N ALA A 587 27.68 37.06 -4.70
CA ALA A 587 28.70 37.29 -5.72
C ALA A 587 28.43 38.51 -6.60
N VAL A 588 27.30 39.21 -6.40
CA VAL A 588 26.87 40.33 -7.24
C VAL A 588 26.94 41.64 -6.45
N ASP A 589 27.96 42.46 -6.76
CA ASP A 589 28.24 43.75 -6.07
C ASP A 589 27.65 44.99 -6.82
N ASP A 590 26.67 44.81 -7.72
CA ASP A 590 26.14 45.91 -8.54
C ASP A 590 24.72 45.71 -9.12
N ALA A 591 23.83 45.04 -8.38
CA ALA A 591 22.43 44.88 -8.78
C ALA A 591 21.74 46.23 -8.98
N VAL A 592 21.06 46.39 -10.12
CA VAL A 592 20.54 47.69 -10.59
C VAL A 592 19.07 47.86 -10.24
N TYR A 593 18.76 48.90 -9.46
CA TYR A 593 17.41 49.31 -9.08
C TYR A 593 17.09 50.69 -9.67
N THR A 594 15.87 50.89 -10.15
CA THR A 594 15.44 52.18 -10.75
C THR A 594 14.31 52.78 -9.94
N LEU A 595 14.60 53.86 -9.23
CA LEU A 595 13.63 54.57 -8.41
C LEU A 595 12.59 55.31 -9.27
N ALA A 596 11.47 55.71 -8.68
CA ALA A 596 10.35 56.40 -9.30
C ALA A 596 10.78 57.70 -10.00
N SER A 597 11.79 58.40 -9.46
CA SER A 597 12.42 59.58 -10.09
C SER A 597 13.23 59.27 -11.36
N GLY A 598 13.46 57.99 -11.68
CA GLY A 598 14.40 57.51 -12.70
C GLY A 598 15.85 57.46 -12.21
N ALA A 599 16.12 57.75 -10.94
CA ALA A 599 17.45 57.60 -10.36
C ALA A 599 17.81 56.12 -10.26
N VAL A 600 19.04 55.78 -10.65
CA VAL A 600 19.57 54.40 -10.59
C VAL A 600 20.36 54.22 -9.30
N LYS A 601 20.08 53.14 -8.58
CA LYS A 601 20.81 52.70 -7.40
C LYS A 601 21.43 51.33 -7.67
N MET A 602 22.69 51.15 -7.31
CA MET A 602 23.37 49.86 -7.33
C MET A 602 23.57 49.40 -5.89
N LEU A 603 23.24 48.14 -5.62
CA LEU A 603 23.39 47.48 -4.33
C LEU A 603 24.01 46.10 -4.52
N ASP A 604 24.64 45.62 -3.46
CA ASP A 604 25.27 44.32 -3.44
C ASP A 604 24.20 43.27 -3.05
N ASP A 605 24.52 41.99 -3.23
CA ASP A 605 23.79 40.85 -2.68
C ASP A 605 22.26 40.83 -2.96
N PRO A 606 21.83 40.80 -4.24
CA PRO A 606 20.42 40.80 -4.61
C PRO A 606 19.70 39.51 -4.21
N LEU A 607 18.44 39.65 -3.81
CA LEU A 607 17.54 38.53 -3.51
C LEU A 607 16.97 37.90 -4.79
N SER A 608 16.85 36.58 -4.80
CA SER A 608 16.17 35.78 -5.82
C SER A 608 15.12 34.87 -5.20
N MET A 609 14.10 34.51 -5.97
CA MET A 609 13.06 33.53 -5.60
C MET A 609 13.06 32.35 -6.57
N GLU A 610 13.12 31.13 -6.05
CA GLU A 610 13.07 29.89 -6.82
C GLU A 610 11.74 29.16 -6.60
N ASN A 611 11.08 28.71 -7.68
CA ASN A 611 9.88 27.89 -7.58
C ASN A 611 10.21 26.38 -7.45
N ASN A 612 9.18 25.54 -7.25
CA ASN A 612 9.35 24.08 -7.12
C ASN A 612 9.85 23.36 -8.38
N SER A 613 9.83 24.03 -9.54
CA SER A 613 10.36 23.50 -10.80
C SER A 613 11.83 23.85 -11.01
N GLY A 614 12.40 24.70 -10.15
CA GLY A 614 13.77 25.20 -10.25
C GLY A 614 13.92 26.46 -11.11
N ASP A 615 12.83 27.17 -11.40
CA ASP A 615 12.89 28.47 -12.08
C ASP A 615 13.29 29.55 -11.07
N LEU A 616 14.43 30.19 -11.31
CA LEU A 616 15.00 31.23 -10.46
C LEU A 616 14.69 32.63 -11.03
N LEU A 617 14.12 33.49 -10.20
CA LEU A 617 13.80 34.88 -10.50
C LEU A 617 14.59 35.83 -9.59
N GLN A 618 15.59 36.52 -10.13
CA GLN A 618 16.24 37.62 -9.42
C GLN A 618 15.26 38.79 -9.29
N LEU A 619 15.00 39.22 -8.06
CA LEU A 619 14.02 40.26 -7.77
C LEU A 619 14.59 41.66 -7.98
N THR A 620 13.71 42.56 -8.40
CA THR A 620 13.99 43.99 -8.56
C THR A 620 12.99 44.80 -7.75
N ASN A 621 13.10 46.14 -7.77
CA ASN A 621 12.12 47.04 -7.18
C ASN A 621 10.86 47.21 -8.05
N VAL A 622 10.54 46.19 -8.86
CA VAL A 622 9.33 46.10 -9.69
C VAL A 622 8.70 44.75 -9.38
N PHE A 623 7.39 44.71 -9.17
CA PHE A 623 6.64 43.47 -8.98
C PHE A 623 6.75 42.57 -10.21
N GLN A 624 7.22 41.33 -9.99
CA GLN A 624 7.46 40.31 -11.00
C GLN A 624 6.76 39.01 -10.60
N THR A 625 5.91 38.50 -11.48
CA THR A 625 5.16 37.26 -11.24
C THR A 625 6.06 36.02 -11.27
N LEU A 626 5.91 35.15 -10.28
CA LEU A 626 6.44 33.78 -10.31
C LEU A 626 5.31 32.78 -10.01
N THR A 627 5.22 31.72 -10.81
CA THR A 627 4.18 30.68 -10.72
C THR A 627 4.79 29.34 -10.34
N SER A 628 4.10 28.57 -9.50
CA SER A 628 4.49 27.22 -9.05
C SER A 628 3.28 26.28 -9.02
N ALA A 629 3.45 25.04 -9.48
CA ALA A 629 2.39 24.02 -9.46
C ALA A 629 2.36 23.26 -8.12
N LEU A 630 1.16 22.88 -7.64
CA LEU A 630 0.98 22.25 -6.32
C LEU A 630 1.00 20.71 -6.33
N GLY A 631 1.01 20.07 -7.50
CA GLY A 631 1.22 18.61 -7.64
C GLY A 631 0.20 17.68 -6.96
N ALA A 632 -0.82 18.22 -6.30
CA ALA A 632 -1.89 17.52 -5.60
C ALA A 632 -3.19 18.35 -5.65
N ASP A 633 -4.32 17.66 -5.49
CA ASP A 633 -5.67 18.23 -5.47
C ASP A 633 -6.27 18.07 -4.06
N GLY A 634 -7.27 18.88 -3.69
CA GLY A 634 -7.97 18.80 -2.40
C GLY A 634 -9.00 19.92 -2.23
N ASP A 635 -9.42 20.16 -0.98
CA ASP A 635 -10.48 21.13 -0.66
C ASP A 635 -9.97 22.45 -0.07
N VAL A 636 -8.89 22.41 0.73
CA VAL A 636 -8.29 23.59 1.36
C VAL A 636 -6.79 23.67 1.08
N LEU A 637 -6.35 24.78 0.50
CA LEU A 637 -4.94 25.15 0.36
C LEU A 637 -4.53 26.03 1.53
N THR A 638 -3.57 25.57 2.34
CA THR A 638 -2.89 26.41 3.31
C THR A 638 -1.57 26.88 2.70
N LEU A 639 -1.41 28.19 2.48
CA LEU A 639 -0.18 28.84 2.05
C LEU A 639 0.47 29.51 3.28
N SER A 640 1.73 29.24 3.55
CA SER A 640 2.46 29.81 4.69
C SER A 640 3.72 30.53 4.22
N LEU A 641 3.92 31.74 4.72
CA LEU A 641 5.15 32.52 4.60
C LEU A 641 5.91 32.46 5.92
N LEU A 642 7.21 32.20 5.84
CA LEU A 642 8.16 32.39 6.92
C LEU A 642 9.25 33.38 6.48
N ALA A 643 9.38 34.49 7.20
CA ALA A 643 10.31 35.55 6.88
C ALA A 643 11.20 35.93 8.06
N GLY A 644 12.46 36.25 7.77
CA GLY A 644 13.42 36.83 8.70
C GLY A 644 14.28 37.81 7.93
N THR A 645 14.41 39.03 8.43
CA THR A 645 15.32 40.01 7.84
C THR A 645 15.81 41.00 8.89
N ASN A 646 17.07 41.36 8.80
CA ASN A 646 17.74 42.29 9.70
C ASN A 646 18.34 43.44 8.91
N GLY A 647 18.34 44.63 9.49
CA GLY A 647 18.97 45.78 8.87
C GLY A 647 17.95 46.84 8.53
N GLN A 648 18.44 47.97 8.03
CA GLN A 648 17.58 49.10 7.67
C GLN A 648 17.71 49.47 6.19
N GLU A 649 18.19 48.54 5.37
CA GLU A 649 18.34 48.75 3.94
C GLU A 649 17.75 47.61 3.07
N GLU A 650 17.13 46.59 3.66
CA GLU A 650 16.50 45.44 3.02
C GLU A 650 14.96 45.53 3.04
N ALA A 651 14.37 45.66 1.85
CA ALA A 651 12.93 45.65 1.65
C ALA A 651 12.50 44.46 0.80
N PHE A 652 11.43 43.79 1.22
CA PHE A 652 10.74 42.76 0.44
C PHE A 652 9.25 43.05 0.43
N ALA A 653 8.63 42.92 -0.73
CA ALA A 653 7.19 43.07 -0.89
C ALA A 653 6.65 42.02 -1.85
N PHE A 654 5.39 41.64 -1.64
CA PHE A 654 4.68 40.81 -2.60
C PHE A 654 3.22 41.23 -2.72
N ASP A 655 2.63 40.87 -3.85
CA ASP A 655 1.28 41.20 -4.23
C ASP A 655 0.63 40.05 -5.02
N ASN A 656 -0.69 40.10 -5.21
CA ASN A 656 -1.46 39.20 -6.06
C ASN A 656 -1.18 37.71 -5.78
N ILE A 657 -1.50 37.22 -4.58
CA ILE A 657 -1.56 35.78 -4.36
C ILE A 657 -2.73 35.25 -5.18
N GLU A 658 -2.44 34.53 -6.26
CA GLU A 658 -3.44 34.00 -7.18
C GLU A 658 -3.36 32.47 -7.23
N VAL A 659 -4.46 31.81 -6.91
CA VAL A 659 -4.62 30.37 -7.06
C VAL A 659 -5.42 30.11 -8.33
N SER A 660 -4.82 29.38 -9.27
CA SER A 660 -5.46 28.96 -10.52
C SER A 660 -5.59 27.44 -10.54
N GLY A 661 -6.60 26.95 -11.27
CA GLY A 661 -6.87 25.53 -11.42
C GLY A 661 -7.96 25.29 -12.44
N ILE A 662 -8.29 24.02 -12.65
CA ILE A 662 -9.38 23.58 -13.50
C ILE A 662 -10.52 23.12 -12.59
N THR A 663 -11.64 23.83 -12.61
CA THR A 663 -12.87 23.31 -12.01
C THR A 663 -13.62 22.49 -13.05
N ILE A 664 -14.17 21.38 -12.57
CA ILE A 664 -15.02 20.53 -13.38
C ILE A 664 -16.45 20.94 -13.08
N ILE A 665 -17.09 21.55 -14.08
CA ILE A 665 -18.53 21.78 -14.01
C ILE A 665 -19.18 20.53 -14.54
N VAL A 666 -19.77 19.76 -13.63
CA VAL A 666 -20.85 18.86 -14.00
C VAL A 666 -21.93 19.78 -14.53
N GLY A 667 -22.31 19.65 -15.81
CA GLY A 667 -23.34 20.50 -16.41
C GLY A 667 -24.48 20.60 -15.41
N ALA A 668 -24.72 21.81 -14.90
CA ALA A 668 -25.88 22.01 -14.05
C ALA A 668 -27.07 21.61 -14.91
N ASP A 669 -27.97 20.80 -14.34
CA ASP A 669 -29.25 20.51 -14.96
C ASP A 669 -29.80 21.83 -15.53
N ASP A 670 -30.02 21.92 -16.84
CA ASP A 670 -30.37 23.17 -17.51
C ASP A 670 -31.54 22.90 -18.46
N ALA A 671 -32.70 23.45 -18.13
CA ALA A 671 -33.89 23.33 -18.95
C ALA A 671 -34.14 24.53 -19.87
N ASP A 672 -33.22 25.50 -19.94
CA ASP A 672 -33.25 26.59 -20.92
C ASP A 672 -32.61 26.12 -22.24
N PHE A 673 -33.40 25.43 -23.05
CA PHE A 673 -32.91 24.82 -24.28
C PHE A 673 -32.77 25.84 -25.43
N ASN A 674 -33.49 26.96 -25.38
CA ASN A 674 -33.39 28.02 -26.40
C ASN A 674 -32.31 29.08 -26.06
N GLY A 675 -31.79 29.08 -24.84
CA GLY A 675 -30.73 29.96 -24.34
C GLY A 675 -31.19 31.40 -24.07
N ASP A 676 -32.48 31.61 -23.80
CA ASP A 676 -33.07 32.93 -23.58
C ASP A 676 -33.10 33.37 -22.09
N ASN A 677 -32.60 32.51 -21.20
CA ASN A 677 -32.55 32.61 -19.74
C ASN A 677 -33.92 32.51 -19.04
N MET A 678 -34.92 31.95 -19.71
CA MET A 678 -36.20 31.58 -19.10
C MET A 678 -36.47 30.11 -19.39
N VAL A 679 -36.86 29.35 -18.36
CA VAL A 679 -37.37 27.99 -18.56
C VAL A 679 -38.88 28.06 -18.72
N ASP A 680 -39.37 28.01 -19.95
CA ASP A 680 -40.78 28.22 -20.26
C ASP A 680 -41.38 27.20 -21.26
N GLY A 681 -42.53 27.55 -21.85
CA GLY A 681 -43.22 26.67 -22.79
C GLY A 681 -42.51 26.48 -24.12
N GLU A 682 -41.59 27.36 -24.49
CA GLU A 682 -40.73 27.21 -25.67
C GLU A 682 -39.69 26.12 -25.44
N ASP A 683 -39.11 26.03 -24.24
CA ASP A 683 -38.21 24.93 -23.86
C ASP A 683 -38.93 23.60 -23.77
N PHE A 684 -40.13 23.58 -23.19
CA PHE A 684 -40.94 22.37 -23.18
C PHE A 684 -41.17 21.81 -24.60
N LEU A 685 -41.35 22.71 -25.56
CA LEU A 685 -41.53 22.35 -26.95
C LEU A 685 -40.23 21.81 -27.56
N ILE A 686 -39.07 22.33 -27.18
CA ILE A 686 -37.76 21.81 -27.61
C ILE A 686 -37.52 20.40 -27.06
N TRP A 687 -37.75 20.16 -25.75
CA TRP A 687 -37.71 18.82 -25.16
C TRP A 687 -38.65 17.85 -25.88
N GLN A 688 -39.90 18.26 -26.11
CA GLN A 688 -40.87 17.41 -26.80
C GLN A 688 -40.45 17.08 -28.25
N GLN A 689 -39.75 18.00 -28.92
CA GLN A 689 -39.25 17.78 -30.28
C GLN A 689 -37.99 16.90 -30.31
N GLY A 690 -37.18 16.93 -29.26
CA GLY A 690 -35.99 16.12 -29.12
C GLY A 690 -36.21 14.74 -28.52
N LEU A 691 -37.38 14.47 -27.96
CA LEU A 691 -37.73 13.18 -27.35
C LEU A 691 -37.34 12.00 -28.26
N GLU A 692 -36.50 11.09 -27.73
CA GLU A 692 -35.94 9.92 -28.44
C GLU A 692 -35.00 10.23 -29.64
N ALA A 693 -34.57 11.48 -29.84
CA ALA A 693 -33.75 11.88 -31.00
C ALA A 693 -32.65 12.95 -30.73
N GLY A 694 -32.71 13.69 -29.62
CA GLY A 694 -31.74 14.73 -29.24
C GLY A 694 -30.56 14.20 -28.41
N ALA A 695 -29.43 14.91 -28.46
CA ALA A 695 -28.21 14.58 -27.70
C ALA A 695 -27.46 15.83 -27.21
N THR A 696 -28.13 16.98 -27.21
CA THR A 696 -27.56 18.28 -26.81
C THR A 696 -28.61 19.09 -26.06
N LEU A 697 -28.18 20.03 -25.22
CA LEU A 697 -29.05 20.95 -24.50
C LEU A 697 -30.08 21.63 -25.42
N ALA A 698 -29.65 22.16 -26.57
CA ALA A 698 -30.55 22.80 -27.54
C ALA A 698 -31.54 21.84 -28.23
N GLN A 699 -31.44 20.54 -27.96
CA GLN A 699 -32.37 19.52 -28.39
C GLN A 699 -33.19 18.97 -27.23
N GLY A 700 -33.01 19.44 -25.99
CA GLY A 700 -33.82 19.04 -24.84
C GLY A 700 -33.14 18.13 -23.83
N ASP A 701 -31.82 17.92 -23.93
CA ASP A 701 -31.03 17.11 -22.99
C ASP A 701 -30.61 18.00 -21.82
N ALA A 702 -31.42 18.02 -20.77
CA ALA A 702 -31.30 18.93 -19.65
C ALA A 702 -30.24 18.47 -18.64
N ASN A 703 -30.02 17.17 -18.50
CA ASN A 703 -29.01 16.60 -17.59
C ASN A 703 -27.64 16.37 -18.27
N GLY A 704 -27.54 16.58 -19.59
CA GLY A 704 -26.33 16.41 -20.38
C GLY A 704 -25.91 14.95 -20.56
N ASP A 705 -26.83 13.99 -20.45
CA ASP A 705 -26.57 12.55 -20.58
C ASP A 705 -26.59 12.05 -22.02
N GLY A 706 -26.80 12.94 -23.00
CA GLY A 706 -26.82 12.64 -24.42
C GLY A 706 -28.11 11.98 -24.89
N THR A 707 -29.13 11.90 -24.04
CA THR A 707 -30.49 11.47 -24.39
C THR A 707 -31.51 12.53 -24.00
N VAL A 708 -32.69 12.49 -24.64
CA VAL A 708 -33.82 13.36 -24.30
C VAL A 708 -34.96 12.45 -23.89
N ASP A 709 -35.21 12.35 -22.59
CA ASP A 709 -36.15 11.42 -21.99
C ASP A 709 -36.96 12.04 -20.83
N GLY A 710 -37.54 11.19 -19.97
CA GLY A 710 -38.35 11.64 -18.85
C GLY A 710 -37.56 12.35 -17.75
N LEU A 711 -36.25 12.10 -17.61
CA LEU A 711 -35.39 12.74 -16.61
C LEU A 711 -35.17 14.21 -16.96
N ASP A 712 -35.02 14.53 -18.24
CA ASP A 712 -34.92 15.92 -18.72
C ASP A 712 -36.22 16.70 -18.49
N LEU A 713 -37.36 16.02 -18.65
CA LEU A 713 -38.66 16.60 -18.34
C LEU A 713 -38.80 16.92 -16.86
N ASP A 714 -38.32 16.04 -15.98
CA ASP A 714 -38.36 16.26 -14.53
C ASP A 714 -37.53 17.50 -14.14
N ILE A 715 -36.39 17.73 -14.82
CA ILE A 715 -35.58 18.94 -14.67
C ILE A 715 -36.32 20.18 -15.18
N TRP A 716 -36.91 20.12 -16.38
CA TRP A 716 -37.72 21.22 -16.90
C TRP A 716 -38.89 21.56 -15.97
N GLN A 717 -39.56 20.57 -15.41
CA GLN A 717 -40.65 20.79 -14.45
C GLN A 717 -40.15 21.45 -13.15
N LEU A 718 -38.96 21.09 -12.70
CA LEU A 718 -38.35 21.66 -11.51
C LEU A 718 -37.97 23.12 -11.71
N GLN A 719 -37.46 23.46 -12.89
CA GLN A 719 -36.95 24.80 -13.23
C GLN A 719 -38.00 25.70 -13.90
N TYR A 720 -39.19 25.18 -14.21
CA TYR A 720 -40.23 25.92 -14.91
C TYR A 720 -40.60 27.22 -14.20
N GLY A 721 -40.39 28.35 -14.90
CA GLY A 721 -40.66 29.70 -14.38
C GLY A 721 -39.52 30.31 -13.57
N ASP A 722 -38.37 29.65 -13.44
CA ASP A 722 -37.15 30.28 -12.94
C ASP A 722 -36.52 31.15 -14.03
N VAL A 723 -35.98 32.28 -13.59
CA VAL A 723 -35.06 33.11 -14.39
C VAL A 723 -33.67 32.75 -13.90
N GLN A 724 -32.91 32.01 -14.69
CA GLN A 724 -31.52 31.68 -14.36
C GLN A 724 -30.74 32.99 -14.19
N ALA A 725 -30.25 33.24 -12.98
CA ALA A 725 -29.64 34.53 -12.64
C ALA A 725 -28.30 34.68 -13.36
N THR A 726 -28.18 35.71 -14.22
CA THR A 726 -26.89 36.09 -14.78
C THR A 726 -25.94 36.55 -13.67
N SER A 727 -24.72 36.01 -13.66
CA SER A 727 -23.57 36.66 -13.05
C SER A 727 -23.26 37.93 -13.84
N VAL A 728 -23.98 39.02 -13.53
CA VAL A 728 -23.70 40.32 -14.14
C VAL A 728 -22.37 40.81 -13.55
N GLN A 729 -21.32 40.74 -14.36
CA GLN A 729 -20.07 41.47 -14.12
C GLN A 729 -20.45 42.92 -13.78
N SER A 730 -20.10 43.38 -12.57
CA SER A 730 -20.42 44.73 -12.13
C SER A 730 -19.88 45.75 -13.14
N VAL A 731 -20.79 46.39 -13.87
CA VAL A 731 -20.46 47.54 -14.70
C VAL A 731 -20.20 48.69 -13.72
N PRO A 732 -19.04 49.37 -13.77
CA PRO A 732 -18.79 50.50 -12.90
C PRO A 732 -19.86 51.57 -13.11
N GLU A 733 -20.63 51.88 -12.07
CA GLU A 733 -21.57 52.99 -12.14
C GLU A 733 -20.77 54.29 -12.37
N PRO A 734 -21.19 55.18 -13.30
CA PRO A 734 -20.62 56.51 -13.36
C PRO A 734 -21.00 57.21 -12.06
N SER A 735 -19.97 57.50 -11.25
CA SER A 735 -20.02 58.28 -10.02
C SER A 735 -21.18 59.29 -9.99
N THR A 736 -22.09 59.10 -9.02
CA THR A 736 -23.25 59.94 -8.70
C THR A 736 -22.90 61.41 -8.37
N LEU A 737 -21.62 61.79 -8.43
CA LEU A 737 -21.13 63.15 -8.30
C LEU A 737 -21.40 64.04 -9.53
N VAL A 738 -21.61 63.48 -10.72
CA VAL A 738 -21.85 64.29 -11.94
C VAL A 738 -23.32 64.77 -12.04
N LEU A 739 -24.28 64.07 -11.41
CA LEU A 739 -25.71 64.46 -11.48
C LEU A 739 -26.13 65.50 -10.42
N PHE A 740 -25.37 65.66 -9.32
CA PHE A 740 -25.58 66.74 -8.35
C PHE A 740 -24.94 68.08 -8.76
N GLY A 741 -23.92 68.07 -9.63
CA GLY A 741 -23.28 69.29 -10.14
C GLY A 741 -24.10 70.07 -11.18
N LEU A 742 -24.98 69.39 -11.94
CA LEU A 742 -25.77 70.01 -13.02
C LEU A 742 -27.10 70.61 -12.55
N THR A 743 -27.60 70.27 -11.36
CA THR A 743 -28.82 70.88 -10.79
C THR A 743 -28.55 72.16 -9.97
N ALA A 744 -27.31 72.39 -9.53
CA ALA A 744 -26.93 73.61 -8.78
C ALA A 744 -26.69 74.85 -9.67
N ILE A 745 -26.43 74.69 -10.98
CA ILE A 745 -26.16 75.83 -11.89
C ILE A 745 -27.46 76.44 -12.47
N LEU A 746 -28.60 75.74 -12.41
CA LEU A 746 -29.89 76.26 -12.91
C LEU A 746 -30.73 76.99 -11.85
N ALA A 747 -30.33 76.99 -10.57
CA ALA A 747 -31.10 77.60 -9.48
C ALA A 747 -30.66 79.03 -9.08
N SER A 748 -29.58 79.58 -9.64
CA SER A 748 -29.08 80.94 -9.30
C SER A 748 -29.50 82.05 -10.28
N GLY A 749 -30.36 81.77 -11.26
CA GLY A 749 -30.70 82.71 -12.34
C GLY A 749 -31.91 83.64 -12.13
N CYS A 750 -32.76 83.44 -11.12
CA CYS A 750 -34.02 84.18 -11.00
C CYS A 750 -34.45 84.49 -9.57
N SER A 751 -33.89 85.54 -8.94
CA SER A 751 -34.59 86.28 -7.86
C SER A 751 -34.06 87.71 -7.69
N GLY A 752 -34.22 88.53 -8.73
CA GLY A 752 -33.89 89.96 -8.70
C GLY A 752 -35.04 90.84 -9.18
N ARG A 753 -36.23 90.78 -8.54
CA ARG A 753 -37.25 91.84 -8.69
C ARG A 753 -38.35 91.80 -7.61
N ARG A 754 -38.28 92.69 -6.62
CA ARG A 754 -39.43 93.27 -5.89
C ARG A 754 -39.15 94.77 -5.75
N LEU A 755 -39.82 95.62 -6.53
CA LEU A 755 -41.15 96.23 -6.32
C LEU A 755 -41.05 97.55 -5.51
N ARG A 756 -41.37 98.64 -6.22
CA ARG A 756 -41.61 100.00 -5.74
C ARG A 756 -43.05 100.14 -5.22
N SER A 757 -43.22 101.19 -4.42
CA SER A 757 -44.44 101.89 -3.96
C SER A 757 -45.05 101.33 -2.67
N SER A 758 -45.45 102.13 -1.67
CA SER A 758 -45.92 103.51 -1.71
C SER A 758 -45.92 104.14 -0.30
N HIS A 759 -45.31 105.33 -0.15
CA HIS A 759 -45.84 106.55 0.50
C HIS A 759 -44.77 107.62 0.62
#